data_AF-A0A1C5AJA6-F1
#
_entry.id   AF-A0A1C5AJA6-F1
#
_cell.length_a   1.000
_cell.length_b   1.000
_cell.length_c   1.000
_cell.angle_alpha   90.00
_cell.angle_beta   90.00
_cell.angle_gamma   90.00
#
_symmetry.space_group_name_H-M   'P 1'
#
loop_
_entity.id
_entity.type
_entity.pdbx_description
1 polymer ?
#
loop_
_entity_poly.entity_id
_entity_poly.type
_entity_poly.pdbx_seq_one_letter_code
_entity_poly.pdbx_strand_id
1 'polypeptide(L)'
;MPLRKRPAAMAAATLLTLSALAVVPSIAAAAPDPGGPVKVNQVAYVPGTPKQATVVSTSTSPLAWTLRNAAGATVASGQTTVRGADALSGDSVHVADFSAYDTVGSGYVLSVGGNSSHPFDISADAVRRLRTDSLAFFYHQRSGTPIESRYVGSRYSRPAGHVNVAPNQGDNAVPCRSSCGYTLDVRGGWYDAGDHGKYVVNGGLATWQLQNIHERSLHVAGADRAGLADGTLAIPEQANGVPDVLDEARWELEFMLKMQVPDGRPYAGMAHHKIHDQNWTALPTRPEQDSQPRLLAPVSTAATLNLAATAAQASRLWKPYDATFAARALAAAEKAYAAAKANPNRLAPATDNTGGGAYEDNSVGDEFYWAAAELYATTGAAGYRADVTGSSFYRGTSFANRGYDWSWTAGLGDTTLALVPNGLPAADLAATRSAIVAFADRLLTQTARQGYPAPGSGDGTYYWGSNGAVANNGNVLALAFDFTGQQKYRGGAYAAYDYLLGRNPLNQSYVAGYGEKPVRNVHHRFWANQNDSSLPTAPPGSLAGGPNSQLQDPVAVAQLSGCKPQKCYVDDIEAYSVNEVAINWNSALAWLANWAAERAGTGGTPEPTPTPTVSPTPTPTVSPSPTVSPTTTPPPAGGCAVTYTSNDWSNGFSGNLTVANTSAATWSSWRLTFRFTAGQQISQGWSGKFSQSGAEVTVTNESWNAVVAPGGSVSLGFNASHTGANPAPAGFAVNGTACAVR
;
A
#
# COMPACT_ATOMS: atom_id res chain seq x y z
N MET A 1 -22.01 -36.56 -62.26
CA MET A 1 -21.06 -35.49 -62.64
C MET A 1 -21.31 -34.30 -61.73
N PRO A 2 -20.30 -33.59 -61.19
CA PRO A 2 -18.86 -33.63 -61.49
C PRO A 2 -17.92 -33.90 -60.28
N LEU A 3 -16.69 -34.30 -60.64
CA LEU A 3 -15.42 -34.28 -59.90
C LEU A 3 -14.93 -32.81 -59.75
N ARG A 4 -13.90 -32.37 -59.02
CA ARG A 4 -12.69 -32.95 -58.39
C ARG A 4 -12.07 -31.87 -57.47
N LYS A 5 -11.42 -32.27 -56.37
CA LYS A 5 -10.49 -31.46 -55.56
C LYS A 5 -9.11 -31.34 -56.24
N ARG A 6 -8.38 -30.21 -56.04
CA ARG A 6 -7.00 -30.12 -55.46
C ARG A 6 -6.34 -28.71 -55.62
N PRO A 7 -5.25 -28.40 -54.87
CA PRO A 7 -5.03 -27.14 -54.14
C PRO A 7 -3.91 -26.24 -54.69
N ALA A 8 -3.71 -25.07 -54.09
CA ALA A 8 -2.50 -24.25 -54.27
C ALA A 8 -1.79 -24.04 -52.93
N ALA A 9 -0.47 -24.27 -52.95
CA ALA A 9 0.47 -24.17 -51.86
C ALA A 9 0.98 -22.72 -51.67
N MET A 10 1.39 -22.36 -50.45
CA MET A 10 2.40 -21.32 -50.22
C MET A 10 3.42 -21.80 -49.19
N ALA A 11 4.68 -21.59 -49.54
CA ALA A 11 5.88 -22.11 -48.90
C ALA A 11 6.23 -21.34 -47.61
N ALA A 12 6.68 -22.09 -46.60
CA ALA A 12 7.38 -21.56 -45.44
C ALA A 12 8.88 -21.47 -45.74
N ALA A 13 9.49 -20.32 -45.47
CA ALA A 13 10.94 -20.15 -45.48
C ALA A 13 11.44 -20.15 -44.02
N THR A 14 12.18 -21.19 -43.66
CA THR A 14 12.82 -21.38 -42.37
C THR A 14 14.22 -20.76 -42.40
N LEU A 15 14.52 -19.79 -41.53
CA LEU A 15 15.91 -19.42 -41.22
C LEU A 15 16.31 -20.11 -39.90
N LEU A 16 17.24 -21.07 -40.00
CA LEU A 16 17.96 -21.62 -38.87
C LEU A 16 19.07 -20.66 -38.45
N THR A 17 18.99 -20.11 -37.23
CA THR A 17 20.16 -19.61 -36.50
C THR A 17 20.52 -20.62 -35.42
N LEU A 18 21.56 -21.41 -35.68
CA LEU A 18 22.18 -22.32 -34.72
C LEU A 18 22.89 -21.48 -33.64
N SER A 19 22.25 -21.33 -32.47
CA SER A 19 22.93 -20.88 -31.25
C SER A 19 23.26 -22.12 -30.45
N ALA A 20 24.54 -22.42 -30.24
CA ALA A 20 24.98 -23.52 -29.41
C ALA A 20 24.58 -23.26 -27.95
N LEU A 21 23.43 -23.82 -27.53
CA LEU A 21 23.10 -23.93 -26.11
C LEU A 21 24.05 -24.94 -25.48
N ALA A 22 24.97 -24.45 -24.66
CA ALA A 22 25.53 -25.28 -23.61
C ALA A 22 24.35 -25.76 -22.75
N VAL A 23 24.03 -27.05 -22.81
CA VAL A 23 23.11 -27.69 -21.88
C VAL A 23 23.80 -27.71 -20.53
N VAL A 24 23.62 -26.63 -19.78
CA VAL A 24 23.87 -26.65 -18.33
C VAL A 24 22.75 -27.53 -17.77
N PRO A 25 23.06 -28.65 -17.10
CA PRO A 25 22.02 -29.43 -16.46
C PRO A 25 21.33 -28.52 -15.44
N SER A 26 20.03 -28.26 -15.62
CA SER A 26 19.20 -27.61 -14.60
C SER A 26 19.30 -28.47 -13.34
N ILE A 27 20.06 -28.00 -12.37
CA ILE A 27 19.91 -28.45 -10.99
C ILE A 27 18.47 -28.08 -10.66
N ALA A 28 17.60 -29.08 -10.46
CA ALA A 28 16.26 -28.83 -9.95
C ALA A 28 16.43 -27.99 -8.68
N ALA A 29 15.93 -26.76 -8.70
CA ALA A 29 15.99 -25.90 -7.53
C ALA A 29 15.26 -26.62 -6.38
N ALA A 30 15.84 -26.61 -5.19
CA ALA A 30 15.22 -27.23 -4.03
C ALA A 30 13.85 -26.58 -3.78
N ALA A 31 12.84 -27.40 -3.48
CA ALA A 31 11.53 -26.88 -3.10
C ALA A 31 11.67 -25.92 -1.89
N PRO A 32 10.85 -24.86 -1.79
CA PRO A 32 10.92 -23.90 -0.70
C PRO A 32 10.89 -24.59 0.67
N ASP A 33 11.80 -24.23 1.57
CA ASP A 33 11.88 -24.81 2.91
C ASP A 33 10.58 -24.53 3.68
N PRO A 34 9.78 -25.55 4.02
CA PRO A 34 8.55 -25.35 4.76
C PRO A 34 8.82 -24.94 6.21
N GLY A 35 10.02 -25.10 6.75
CA GLY A 35 10.35 -24.88 8.16
C GLY A 35 9.77 -25.93 9.11
N GLY A 36 9.93 -25.73 10.42
CA GLY A 36 9.51 -26.68 11.46
C GLY A 36 8.01 -26.99 11.46
N PRO A 37 7.57 -28.18 11.94
CA PRO A 37 6.21 -28.68 11.71
C PRO A 37 5.09 -27.97 12.48
N VAL A 38 5.41 -27.12 13.47
CA VAL A 38 4.43 -26.38 14.27
C VAL A 38 4.27 -24.97 13.69
N LYS A 39 3.21 -24.75 12.89
CA LYS A 39 2.94 -23.49 12.20
C LYS A 39 2.00 -22.62 13.03
N VAL A 40 2.44 -21.40 13.32
CA VAL A 40 1.74 -20.40 14.13
C VAL A 40 1.65 -19.09 13.36
N ASN A 41 0.81 -18.18 13.85
CA ASN A 41 1.03 -16.76 13.59
C ASN A 41 2.38 -16.37 14.21
N GLN A 42 3.34 -16.00 13.38
CA GLN A 42 4.73 -15.67 13.75
C GLN A 42 4.87 -14.32 14.44
N VAL A 43 3.78 -13.59 14.61
CA VAL A 43 3.82 -12.24 15.16
C VAL A 43 3.13 -12.23 16.50
N ALA A 44 1.80 -12.30 16.49
CA ALA A 44 1.01 -12.19 17.69
C ALA A 44 -0.39 -12.76 17.51
N TYR A 45 -0.91 -13.36 18.57
CA TYR A 45 -2.34 -13.60 18.74
C TYR A 45 -2.94 -12.49 19.60
N VAL A 46 -4.06 -11.91 19.16
CA VAL A 46 -4.74 -10.85 19.92
C VAL A 46 -5.51 -11.45 21.11
N PRO A 47 -5.49 -10.81 22.29
CA PRO A 47 -6.31 -11.25 23.41
C PRO A 47 -7.80 -11.37 23.07
N GLY A 48 -8.46 -12.40 23.61
CA GLY A 48 -9.87 -12.69 23.37
C GLY A 48 -10.20 -13.15 21.94
N THR A 49 -9.22 -13.49 21.09
CA THR A 49 -9.44 -14.14 19.79
C THR A 49 -9.06 -15.63 19.86
N PRO A 50 -9.55 -16.46 18.92
CA PRO A 50 -9.03 -17.82 18.75
C PRO A 50 -7.51 -17.82 18.53
N LYS A 51 -6.83 -18.84 19.09
CA LYS A 51 -5.38 -19.03 19.00
C LYS A 51 -5.11 -20.49 18.67
N GLN A 52 -4.72 -20.72 17.43
CA GLN A 52 -4.56 -22.06 16.88
C GLN A 52 -3.26 -22.16 16.10
N ALA A 53 -2.58 -23.30 16.27
CA ALA A 53 -1.46 -23.70 15.44
C ALA A 53 -1.88 -24.88 14.56
N THR A 54 -1.35 -24.92 13.34
CA THR A 54 -1.42 -26.11 12.48
C THR A 54 -0.14 -26.91 12.67
N VAL A 55 -0.26 -28.21 12.96
CA VAL A 55 0.88 -29.08 13.23
C VAL A 55 0.97 -30.16 12.16
N VAL A 56 2.05 -30.19 11.40
CA VAL A 56 2.30 -31.23 10.39
C VAL A 56 2.68 -32.53 11.09
N SER A 57 1.85 -33.56 10.95
CA SER A 57 2.03 -34.86 11.59
C SER A 57 1.19 -35.93 10.88
N THR A 58 1.79 -37.10 10.67
CA THR A 58 1.12 -38.30 10.16
C THR A 58 0.50 -39.16 11.25
N SER A 59 0.67 -38.79 12.53
CA SER A 59 0.04 -39.49 13.65
C SER A 59 -1.48 -39.49 13.49
N THR A 60 -2.12 -40.62 13.72
CA THR A 60 -3.59 -40.73 13.77
C THR A 60 -4.13 -40.55 15.19
N SER A 61 -3.24 -40.34 16.18
CA SER A 61 -3.60 -40.10 17.59
C SER A 61 -3.22 -38.68 18.01
N PRO A 62 -4.01 -38.02 18.89
CA PRO A 62 -3.66 -36.73 19.48
C PRO A 62 -2.23 -36.69 20.02
N LEU A 63 -1.54 -35.56 19.80
CA LEU A 63 -0.22 -35.27 20.34
C LEU A 63 -0.34 -34.29 21.50
N ALA A 64 0.46 -34.49 22.54
CA ALA A 64 0.57 -33.53 23.63
C ALA A 64 1.25 -32.24 23.14
N TRP A 65 0.73 -31.10 23.58
CA TRP A 65 1.34 -29.79 23.36
C TRP A 65 1.55 -29.04 24.67
N THR A 66 2.57 -28.18 24.68
CA THR A 66 2.87 -27.24 25.77
C THR A 66 3.11 -25.86 25.20
N LEU A 67 2.58 -24.83 25.85
CA LEU A 67 2.89 -23.43 25.59
C LEU A 67 3.87 -22.97 26.66
N ARG A 68 5.04 -22.48 26.26
CA ARG A 68 6.05 -21.93 27.16
C ARG A 68 6.16 -20.42 26.98
N ASN A 69 6.36 -19.69 28.08
CA ASN A 69 6.70 -18.27 28.01
C ASN A 69 8.20 -18.07 27.69
N ALA A 70 8.64 -16.82 27.55
CA ALA A 70 10.04 -16.49 27.25
C ALA A 70 11.06 -16.99 28.30
N ALA A 71 10.63 -17.21 29.56
CA ALA A 71 11.48 -17.80 30.60
C ALA A 71 11.59 -19.33 30.51
N GLY A 72 10.92 -19.96 29.54
CA GLY A 72 10.89 -21.40 29.35
C GLY A 72 9.90 -22.14 30.27
N ALA A 73 9.11 -21.42 31.07
CA ALA A 73 8.10 -22.03 31.93
C ALA A 73 6.86 -22.42 31.12
N THR A 74 6.37 -23.64 31.28
CA THR A 74 5.10 -24.07 30.70
C THR A 74 3.95 -23.33 31.38
N VAL A 75 3.18 -22.59 30.60
CA VAL A 75 2.04 -21.77 31.06
C VAL A 75 0.69 -22.35 30.64
N ALA A 76 0.67 -23.23 29.64
CA ALA A 76 -0.51 -24.01 29.26
C ALA A 76 -0.08 -25.33 28.60
N SER A 77 -0.97 -26.31 28.58
CA SER A 77 -0.75 -27.60 27.92
C SER A 77 -2.07 -28.23 27.50
N GLY A 78 -2.03 -29.14 26.53
CA GLY A 78 -3.22 -29.88 26.10
C GLY A 78 -2.90 -30.95 25.06
N GLN A 79 -3.91 -31.33 24.30
CA GLN A 79 -3.82 -32.31 23.23
C GLN A 79 -4.23 -31.68 21.90
N THR A 80 -3.59 -32.07 20.81
CA THR A 80 -4.00 -31.64 19.47
C THR A 80 -5.27 -32.38 19.01
N THR A 81 -6.07 -31.78 18.15
CA THR A 81 -7.10 -32.49 17.39
C THR A 81 -6.54 -32.97 16.04
N VAL A 82 -6.69 -34.26 15.74
CA VAL A 82 -6.28 -34.83 14.44
C VAL A 82 -7.23 -34.33 13.35
N ARG A 83 -6.68 -33.81 12.25
CA ARG A 83 -7.46 -33.40 11.07
C ARG A 83 -7.23 -34.32 9.88
N GLY A 84 -6.02 -34.88 9.76
CA GLY A 84 -5.63 -35.78 8.68
C GLY A 84 -5.14 -34.99 7.46
N ALA A 85 -5.32 -35.58 6.27
CA ALA A 85 -4.81 -35.01 5.03
C ALA A 85 -5.51 -33.69 4.67
N ASP A 86 -4.71 -32.65 4.40
CA ASP A 86 -5.11 -31.39 3.82
C ASP A 86 -4.79 -31.37 2.32
N ALA A 87 -5.82 -31.25 1.49
CA ALA A 87 -5.68 -31.37 0.04
C ALA A 87 -4.87 -30.23 -0.60
N LEU A 88 -4.96 -29.01 -0.05
CA LEU A 88 -4.37 -27.80 -0.64
C LEU A 88 -2.86 -27.67 -0.39
N SER A 89 -2.38 -28.23 0.72
CA SER A 89 -0.95 -28.27 1.08
C SER A 89 -0.30 -29.63 0.80
N GLY A 90 -1.10 -30.70 0.75
CA GLY A 90 -0.64 -32.09 0.73
C GLY A 90 -0.11 -32.60 2.06
N ASP A 91 -0.20 -31.82 3.15
CA ASP A 91 0.24 -32.24 4.48
C ASP A 91 -0.82 -33.10 5.17
N SER A 92 -0.40 -34.01 6.06
CA SER A 92 -1.27 -34.51 7.13
C SER A 92 -1.10 -33.61 8.34
N VAL A 93 -2.20 -33.11 8.91
CA VAL A 93 -2.13 -32.09 9.95
C VAL A 93 -3.00 -32.40 11.18
N HIS A 94 -2.61 -31.76 12.27
CA HIS A 94 -3.38 -31.62 13.49
C HIS A 94 -3.59 -30.12 13.77
N VAL A 95 -4.50 -29.80 14.70
CA VAL A 95 -4.66 -28.45 15.26
C VAL A 95 -4.34 -28.49 16.74
N ALA A 96 -3.47 -27.59 17.19
CA ALA A 96 -3.30 -27.28 18.61
C ALA A 96 -4.08 -26.01 18.92
N ASP A 97 -5.13 -26.11 19.74
CA ASP A 97 -5.94 -24.98 20.16
C ASP A 97 -5.57 -24.58 21.59
N PHE A 98 -5.06 -23.37 21.74
CA PHE A 98 -4.66 -22.78 23.02
C PHE A 98 -5.41 -21.47 23.27
N SER A 99 -6.59 -21.30 22.66
CA SER A 99 -7.41 -20.08 22.73
C SER A 99 -7.76 -19.67 24.16
N ALA A 100 -7.85 -20.64 25.08
CA ALA A 100 -8.15 -20.42 26.49
C ALA A 100 -7.03 -19.70 27.26
N TYR A 101 -5.79 -19.69 26.74
CA TYR A 101 -4.69 -18.94 27.32
C TYR A 101 -4.63 -17.53 26.72
N ASP A 102 -4.82 -16.52 27.57
CA ASP A 102 -5.00 -15.12 27.13
C ASP A 102 -4.11 -14.13 27.89
N THR A 103 -3.13 -14.63 28.64
CA THR A 103 -2.18 -13.77 29.35
C THR A 103 -1.31 -13.05 28.32
N VAL A 104 -1.32 -11.72 28.37
CA VAL A 104 -0.47 -10.88 27.52
C VAL A 104 0.99 -11.14 27.85
N GLY A 105 1.82 -11.26 26.82
CA GLY A 105 3.25 -11.49 26.95
C GLY A 105 3.93 -11.69 25.61
N SER A 106 5.25 -11.70 25.63
CA SER A 106 6.07 -11.84 24.43
C SER A 106 6.89 -13.12 24.42
N GLY A 107 7.25 -13.59 23.22
CA GLY A 107 8.19 -14.70 23.04
C GLY A 107 7.66 -16.05 23.53
N TYR A 108 6.35 -16.29 23.41
CA TYR A 108 5.75 -17.59 23.65
C TYR A 108 6.19 -18.60 22.59
N VAL A 109 6.42 -19.85 23.01
CA VAL A 109 6.76 -20.95 22.10
C VAL A 109 5.81 -22.11 22.34
N LEU A 110 5.16 -22.59 21.28
CA LEU A 110 4.33 -23.78 21.31
C LEU A 110 5.18 -25.00 20.92
N SER A 111 5.23 -26.02 21.77
CA SER A 111 5.89 -27.29 21.45
C SER A 111 4.90 -28.44 21.34
N VAL A 112 5.05 -29.25 20.28
CA VAL A 112 4.22 -30.42 19.98
C VAL A 112 5.10 -31.55 19.48
N GLY A 113 5.01 -32.74 20.10
CA GLY A 113 5.76 -33.93 19.64
C GLY A 113 7.28 -33.70 19.52
N GLY A 114 7.88 -32.95 20.45
CA GLY A 114 9.31 -32.64 20.44
C GLY A 114 9.76 -31.50 19.52
N ASN A 115 8.86 -30.97 18.69
CA ASN A 115 9.12 -29.83 17.81
C ASN A 115 8.59 -28.53 18.43
N SER A 116 9.17 -27.40 18.07
CA SER A 116 8.73 -26.08 18.55
C SER A 116 8.35 -25.17 17.38
N SER A 117 7.38 -24.29 17.61
CA SER A 117 7.07 -23.18 16.72
C SER A 117 8.17 -22.12 16.74
N HIS A 118 8.10 -21.16 15.82
CA HIS A 118 8.70 -19.85 16.06
C HIS A 118 8.09 -19.21 17.32
N PRO A 119 8.84 -18.31 18.01
CA PRO A 119 8.26 -17.49 19.05
C PRO A 119 7.12 -16.63 18.51
N PHE A 120 6.20 -16.22 19.37
CA PHE A 120 5.13 -15.27 19.04
C PHE A 120 4.64 -14.56 20.29
N ASP A 121 3.92 -13.47 20.13
CA ASP A 121 3.35 -12.72 21.25
C ASP A 121 1.87 -13.07 21.46
N ILE A 122 1.37 -12.80 22.66
CA ILE A 122 -0.06 -12.61 22.90
C ILE A 122 -0.22 -11.13 23.23
N SER A 123 -0.57 -10.33 22.23
CA SER A 123 -0.65 -8.88 22.31
C SER A 123 -1.49 -8.29 21.17
N ALA A 124 -2.00 -7.09 21.36
CA ALA A 124 -2.63 -6.27 20.34
C ALA A 124 -1.65 -5.32 19.62
N ASP A 125 -0.41 -5.17 20.10
CA ASP A 125 0.49 -4.12 19.63
C ASP A 125 0.93 -4.30 18.19
N ALA A 126 1.17 -5.54 17.78
CA ALA A 126 1.59 -5.83 16.41
C ALA A 126 0.51 -5.47 15.38
N VAL A 127 -0.77 -5.76 15.67
CA VAL A 127 -1.86 -5.38 14.76
C VAL A 127 -2.10 -3.88 14.76
N ARG A 128 -1.91 -3.19 15.91
CA ARG A 128 -1.96 -1.73 15.99
C ARG A 128 -0.84 -1.07 15.19
N ARG A 129 0.37 -1.62 15.19
CA ARG A 129 1.47 -1.15 14.33
C ARG A 129 1.19 -1.45 12.85
N LEU A 130 0.65 -2.64 12.55
CA LEU A 130 0.37 -3.03 11.17
C LEU A 130 -0.68 -2.11 10.52
N ARG A 131 -1.60 -1.54 11.30
CA ARG A 131 -2.52 -0.49 10.87
C ARG A 131 -1.82 0.65 10.13
N THR A 132 -0.74 1.18 10.71
CA THR A 132 0.01 2.33 10.16
C THR A 132 1.00 1.87 9.10
N ASP A 133 1.71 0.77 9.34
CA ASP A 133 2.73 0.25 8.41
C ASP A 133 2.12 -0.16 7.07
N SER A 134 0.94 -0.81 7.08
CA SER A 134 0.22 -1.18 5.85
C SER A 134 -0.27 0.02 5.03
N LEU A 135 -0.58 1.16 5.69
CA LEU A 135 -0.93 2.43 5.03
C LEU A 135 0.31 3.19 4.56
N ALA A 136 1.45 3.08 5.25
CA ALA A 136 2.70 3.71 4.84
C ALA A 136 3.19 3.23 3.46
N PHE A 137 2.84 2.00 3.07
CA PHE A 137 3.07 1.45 1.72
C PHE A 137 2.72 2.45 0.61
N PHE A 138 1.56 3.11 0.72
CA PHE A 138 1.06 4.01 -0.31
C PHE A 138 1.93 5.27 -0.45
N TYR A 139 2.44 5.82 0.66
CA TYR A 139 3.39 6.93 0.61
C TYR A 139 4.66 6.54 -0.15
N HIS A 140 5.21 5.34 0.09
CA HIS A 140 6.37 4.84 -0.65
C HIS A 140 6.07 4.69 -2.16
N GLN A 141 4.84 4.33 -2.52
CA GLN A 141 4.40 4.18 -3.90
C GLN A 141 4.05 5.50 -4.60
N ARG A 142 4.02 6.65 -3.91
CA ARG A 142 3.66 7.93 -4.57
C ARG A 142 4.61 8.26 -5.74
N SER A 143 4.02 8.47 -6.91
CA SER A 143 4.66 9.01 -8.11
C SER A 143 4.57 10.53 -8.12
N GLY A 144 5.48 11.21 -8.85
CA GLY A 144 5.42 12.66 -9.04
C GLY A 144 5.85 13.52 -7.84
N THR A 145 6.30 12.90 -6.74
CA THR A 145 6.77 13.59 -5.54
C THR A 145 8.00 12.90 -4.94
N PRO A 146 8.93 13.62 -4.29
CA PRO A 146 9.98 13.00 -3.51
C PRO A 146 9.39 12.18 -2.36
N ILE A 147 10.02 11.05 -2.06
CA ILE A 147 9.76 10.30 -0.83
C ILE A 147 10.79 10.77 0.18
N GLU A 148 10.34 11.51 1.19
CA GLU A 148 11.23 12.25 2.08
C GLU A 148 11.73 11.40 3.25
N SER A 149 13.02 11.50 3.54
CA SER A 149 13.67 10.75 4.61
C SER A 149 13.12 11.02 6.01
N ARG A 150 12.48 12.17 6.24
CA ARG A 150 11.83 12.48 7.52
C ARG A 150 10.62 11.59 7.82
N TYR A 151 10.00 11.01 6.79
CA TYR A 151 8.84 10.14 6.93
C TYR A 151 9.21 8.66 6.87
N VAL A 152 10.15 8.31 5.99
CA VAL A 152 10.48 6.89 5.70
C VAL A 152 11.91 6.48 6.05
N GLY A 153 12.74 7.40 6.55
CA GLY A 153 14.17 7.19 6.73
C GLY A 153 14.99 7.28 5.44
N SER A 154 16.29 7.53 5.56
CA SER A 154 17.19 7.73 4.41
C SER A 154 17.27 6.51 3.48
N ARG A 155 17.14 5.31 4.05
CA ARG A 155 17.21 4.04 3.31
C ARG A 155 16.09 3.88 2.27
N TYR A 156 14.93 4.48 2.52
CA TYR A 156 13.76 4.40 1.63
C TYR A 156 13.49 5.70 0.88
N SER A 157 14.13 6.80 1.28
CA SER A 157 13.96 8.08 0.59
C SER A 157 14.46 8.02 -0.85
N ARG A 158 13.73 8.70 -1.73
CA ARG A 158 14.10 8.81 -3.15
C ARG A 158 13.64 10.14 -3.74
N PRO A 159 14.32 10.65 -4.78
CA PRO A 159 13.80 11.74 -5.60
C PRO A 159 12.41 11.45 -6.17
N ALA A 160 11.77 12.51 -6.67
CA ALA A 160 10.52 12.36 -7.40
C ALA A 160 10.74 11.56 -8.68
N GLY A 161 10.00 10.46 -8.83
CA GLY A 161 9.94 9.73 -10.09
C GLY A 161 8.87 10.31 -11.01
N HIS A 162 9.10 10.18 -12.31
CA HIS A 162 8.14 10.53 -13.36
C HIS A 162 7.67 12.00 -13.31
N VAL A 163 8.64 12.91 -13.24
CA VAL A 163 8.45 14.38 -13.27
C VAL A 163 9.09 15.06 -14.49
N ASN A 164 9.37 14.32 -15.56
CA ASN A 164 10.06 14.79 -16.78
C ASN A 164 11.44 15.42 -16.53
N VAL A 165 12.12 15.00 -15.47
CA VAL A 165 13.55 15.25 -15.29
C VAL A 165 14.29 14.05 -15.88
N ALA A 166 15.22 14.31 -16.79
CA ALA A 166 15.96 13.24 -17.46
C ALA A 166 16.58 12.28 -16.41
N PRO A 167 16.45 10.96 -16.59
CA PRO A 167 16.02 10.26 -17.82
C PRO A 167 14.50 10.11 -18.03
N ASN A 168 13.64 10.49 -17.07
CA ASN A 168 12.20 10.30 -17.20
C ASN A 168 11.61 11.03 -18.41
N GLN A 169 10.70 10.36 -19.12
CA GLN A 169 9.98 10.91 -20.29
C GLN A 169 8.49 11.17 -20.02
N GLY A 170 8.09 11.24 -18.75
CA GLY A 170 6.73 11.53 -18.27
C GLY A 170 6.77 11.92 -16.78
N ASP A 171 5.67 12.35 -16.16
CA ASP A 171 4.27 12.25 -16.61
C ASP A 171 3.55 13.61 -16.86
N ASN A 172 4.24 14.70 -17.20
CA ASN A 172 3.62 16.03 -17.33
C ASN A 172 2.94 16.34 -18.69
N ALA A 173 3.26 15.59 -19.73
CA ALA A 173 2.78 15.79 -21.10
C ALA A 173 2.75 14.45 -21.84
N VAL A 174 2.09 13.47 -21.24
CA VAL A 174 2.07 12.08 -21.71
C VAL A 174 1.20 11.96 -22.96
N PRO A 175 1.72 11.46 -24.09
CA PRO A 175 0.91 11.20 -25.27
C PRO A 175 0.17 9.86 -25.16
N CYS A 176 -0.90 9.71 -25.93
CA CYS A 176 -1.55 8.41 -26.10
C CYS A 176 -0.71 7.46 -26.96
N ARG A 177 -0.64 6.18 -26.58
CA ARG A 177 0.02 5.13 -27.36
C ARG A 177 -0.53 5.04 -28.78
N SER A 178 -1.86 5.07 -28.88
CA SER A 178 -2.58 5.29 -30.13
C SER A 178 -2.98 6.76 -30.15
N SER A 179 -2.47 7.54 -31.10
CA SER A 179 -2.63 9.00 -31.14
C SER A 179 -4.09 9.43 -30.90
N CYS A 180 -4.27 10.28 -29.89
CA CYS A 180 -5.55 10.87 -29.50
C CYS A 180 -5.62 12.39 -29.80
N GLY A 181 -4.54 12.96 -30.35
CA GLY A 181 -4.45 14.39 -30.69
C GLY A 181 -4.30 15.33 -29.49
N TYR A 182 -3.88 14.82 -28.34
CA TYR A 182 -3.53 15.59 -27.14
C TYR A 182 -2.51 14.84 -26.27
N THR A 183 -1.99 15.55 -25.27
CA THR A 183 -1.20 15.01 -24.16
C THR A 183 -1.87 15.38 -22.84
N LEU A 184 -1.58 14.64 -21.77
CA LEU A 184 -2.08 14.96 -20.43
C LEU A 184 -0.93 15.08 -19.40
N ASP A 185 -1.08 16.00 -18.45
CA ASP A 185 -0.33 15.95 -17.20
C ASP A 185 -1.03 15.00 -16.25
N VAL A 186 -0.42 13.85 -16.02
CA VAL A 186 -0.94 12.79 -15.16
C VAL A 186 0.02 12.48 -14.02
N ARG A 187 0.85 13.45 -13.59
CA ARG A 187 1.71 13.31 -12.40
C ARG A 187 0.88 13.13 -11.13
N GLY A 188 1.49 12.47 -10.13
CA GLY A 188 0.81 12.02 -8.92
C GLY A 188 0.33 10.58 -9.05
N GLY A 189 -0.51 10.16 -8.11
CA GLY A 189 -0.95 8.78 -7.96
C GLY A 189 0.12 7.85 -7.42
N TRP A 190 -0.22 6.58 -7.29
CA TRP A 190 0.67 5.52 -6.85
C TRP A 190 1.21 4.73 -8.04
N TYR A 191 2.47 4.32 -7.94
CA TYR A 191 2.94 3.15 -8.67
C TYR A 191 2.17 1.93 -8.18
N ASP A 192 1.67 1.16 -9.13
CA ASP A 192 0.67 0.12 -8.85
C ASP A 192 1.22 -1.03 -8.05
N ALA A 193 2.41 -1.49 -8.44
CA ALA A 193 2.94 -2.76 -7.98
C ALA A 193 4.45 -2.68 -7.85
N GLY A 194 5.13 -3.75 -8.26
CA GLY A 194 6.56 -3.73 -8.38
C GLY A 194 7.03 -2.74 -9.44
N ASP A 195 6.19 -2.38 -10.43
CA ASP A 195 6.47 -1.56 -11.62
C ASP A 195 6.16 -0.08 -11.42
N HIS A 196 6.40 0.74 -12.45
CA HIS A 196 6.11 2.17 -12.41
C HIS A 196 4.85 2.57 -13.18
N GLY A 197 4.03 1.63 -13.63
CA GLY A 197 2.72 1.90 -14.21
C GLY A 197 1.72 2.40 -13.15
N LYS A 198 0.69 3.10 -13.62
CA LYS A 198 -0.43 3.60 -12.80
C LYS A 198 -1.73 3.31 -13.53
N TYR A 199 -2.68 2.65 -12.86
CA TYR A 199 -3.82 1.99 -13.51
C TYR A 199 -5.11 2.40 -12.82
N VAL A 200 -6.06 2.94 -13.57
CA VAL A 200 -7.30 3.49 -12.98
C VAL A 200 -8.21 2.37 -12.44
N VAL A 201 -8.21 1.19 -13.05
CA VAL A 201 -9.01 0.05 -12.57
C VAL A 201 -8.48 -0.46 -11.22
N ASN A 202 -7.19 -0.78 -11.14
CA ASN A 202 -6.62 -1.29 -9.89
C ASN A 202 -6.53 -0.20 -8.80
N GLY A 203 -6.18 1.03 -9.19
CA GLY A 203 -6.21 2.21 -8.34
C GLY A 203 -7.61 2.54 -7.83
N GLY A 204 -8.67 2.22 -8.60
CA GLY A 204 -10.06 2.37 -8.20
C GLY A 204 -10.42 1.53 -6.98
N LEU A 205 -10.09 0.23 -6.99
CA LEU A 205 -10.28 -0.65 -5.82
C LEU A 205 -9.49 -0.13 -4.62
N ALA A 206 -8.20 0.17 -4.79
CA ALA A 206 -7.34 0.61 -3.70
C ALA A 206 -7.81 1.92 -3.06
N THR A 207 -8.15 2.91 -3.90
CA THR A 207 -8.70 4.20 -3.46
C THR A 207 -10.01 4.00 -2.71
N TRP A 208 -10.92 3.18 -3.24
CA TRP A 208 -12.19 2.90 -2.56
C TRP A 208 -11.97 2.28 -1.19
N GLN A 209 -11.05 1.33 -1.05
CA GLN A 209 -10.79 0.68 0.22
C GLN A 209 -10.22 1.65 1.25
N LEU A 210 -9.27 2.52 0.86
CA LEU A 210 -8.72 3.53 1.77
C LEU A 210 -9.79 4.54 2.20
N GLN A 211 -10.63 5.02 1.29
CA GLN A 211 -11.78 5.86 1.63
C GLN A 211 -12.78 5.13 2.55
N ASN A 212 -13.00 3.84 2.30
CA ASN A 212 -13.91 3.02 3.08
C ASN A 212 -13.39 2.70 4.50
N ILE A 213 -12.08 2.73 4.75
CA ILE A 213 -11.52 2.67 6.11
C ILE A 213 -12.10 3.80 6.95
N HIS A 214 -12.06 5.03 6.42
CA HIS A 214 -12.65 6.19 7.07
C HIS A 214 -14.17 6.12 7.10
N GLU A 215 -14.82 5.87 5.97
CA GLU A 215 -16.27 5.88 5.84
C GLU A 215 -16.96 4.85 6.75
N ARG A 216 -16.43 3.63 6.82
CA ARG A 216 -16.92 2.61 7.76
C ARG A 216 -16.95 3.15 9.19
N SER A 217 -15.90 3.84 9.63
CA SER A 217 -15.81 4.40 10.99
C SER A 217 -16.89 5.45 11.29
N LEU A 218 -17.48 6.05 10.25
CA LEU A 218 -18.61 6.98 10.39
C LEU A 218 -19.93 6.26 10.66
N HIS A 219 -20.06 5.00 10.23
CA HIS A 219 -21.35 4.29 10.15
C HIS A 219 -21.45 3.05 11.05
N VAL A 220 -20.34 2.54 11.60
CA VAL A 220 -20.37 1.43 12.54
C VAL A 220 -20.24 1.89 14.00
N ALA A 221 -20.94 1.20 14.90
CA ALA A 221 -20.88 1.51 16.32
C ALA A 221 -19.53 1.10 16.93
N GLY A 222 -19.01 1.93 17.84
CA GLY A 222 -17.76 1.68 18.55
C GLY A 222 -16.51 1.72 17.67
N ALA A 223 -16.55 2.47 16.56
CA ALA A 223 -15.40 2.66 15.68
C ALA A 223 -14.31 3.51 16.32
N ASP A 224 -13.04 3.19 16.06
CA ASP A 224 -11.88 3.96 16.54
C ASP A 224 -11.52 5.06 15.53
N ARG A 225 -12.28 6.16 15.59
CA ARG A 225 -12.03 7.34 14.76
C ARG A 225 -10.74 8.07 15.14
N ALA A 226 -10.31 7.98 16.40
CA ALA A 226 -9.12 8.68 16.88
C ALA A 226 -7.86 8.10 16.23
N GLY A 227 -7.79 6.78 16.06
CA GLY A 227 -6.66 6.19 15.35
C GLY A 227 -6.67 6.40 13.82
N LEU A 228 -7.69 7.06 13.26
CA LEU A 228 -7.72 7.51 11.86
C LEU A 228 -7.60 9.03 11.73
N ALA A 229 -7.35 9.74 12.83
CA ALA A 229 -7.30 11.20 12.82
C ALA A 229 -6.10 11.74 12.03
N ASP A 230 -6.10 13.05 11.82
CA ASP A 230 -4.93 13.80 11.35
C ASP A 230 -3.71 13.50 12.24
N GLY A 231 -2.53 13.33 11.64
CA GLY A 231 -1.28 13.06 12.35
C GLY A 231 -1.04 11.60 12.76
N THR A 232 -1.79 10.65 12.21
CA THR A 232 -1.66 9.21 12.50
C THR A 232 -0.75 8.47 11.52
N LEU A 233 -0.47 9.04 10.35
CA LEU A 233 0.46 8.51 9.34
C LEU A 233 1.66 9.44 9.19
N ALA A 234 2.82 8.85 8.90
CA ALA A 234 4.03 9.60 8.57
C ALA A 234 4.00 10.08 7.11
N ILE A 235 3.22 11.12 6.82
CA ILE A 235 3.05 11.67 5.46
C ILE A 235 3.17 13.20 5.46
N PRO A 236 3.43 13.84 4.29
CA PRO A 236 3.48 15.29 4.18
C PRO A 236 2.25 16.03 4.72
N GLU A 237 1.08 15.40 4.61
CA GLU A 237 -0.21 15.98 4.94
C GLU A 237 -0.62 15.87 6.42
N GLN A 238 0.17 15.20 7.27
CA GLN A 238 -0.13 14.79 8.66
C GLN A 238 -0.44 15.88 9.71
N ALA A 239 -0.69 17.12 9.28
CA ALA A 239 -1.02 18.25 10.14
C ALA A 239 -1.94 19.25 9.43
N ASN A 240 -2.82 18.78 8.53
CA ASN A 240 -3.70 19.62 7.71
C ASN A 240 -5.16 19.65 8.21
N GLY A 241 -5.47 18.96 9.31
CA GLY A 241 -6.82 18.82 9.87
C GLY A 241 -7.70 17.78 9.20
N VAL A 242 -7.14 16.92 8.33
CA VAL A 242 -7.85 15.86 7.60
C VAL A 242 -7.38 14.50 8.10
N PRO A 243 -8.26 13.50 8.21
CA PRO A 243 -7.85 12.11 8.41
C PRO A 243 -6.79 11.69 7.38
N ASP A 244 -5.57 11.36 7.82
CA ASP A 244 -4.44 11.09 6.92
C ASP A 244 -4.71 9.99 5.87
N VAL A 245 -5.56 9.01 6.19
CA VAL A 245 -5.98 7.98 5.24
C VAL A 245 -6.77 8.55 4.05
N LEU A 246 -7.51 9.64 4.27
CA LEU A 246 -8.17 10.38 3.19
C LEU A 246 -7.16 11.14 2.36
N ASP A 247 -6.16 11.80 2.96
CA ASP A 247 -5.09 12.48 2.22
C ASP A 247 -4.35 11.52 1.29
N GLU A 248 -3.99 10.35 1.80
CA GLU A 248 -3.37 9.31 0.99
C GLU A 248 -4.31 8.89 -0.16
N ALA A 249 -5.59 8.60 0.12
CA ALA A 249 -6.56 8.26 -0.94
C ALA A 249 -6.76 9.38 -1.97
N ARG A 250 -6.71 10.65 -1.55
CA ARG A 250 -6.80 11.81 -2.44
C ARG A 250 -5.62 11.87 -3.40
N TRP A 251 -4.44 11.40 -3.00
CA TRP A 251 -3.27 11.36 -3.89
C TRP A 251 -3.53 10.57 -5.18
N GLU A 252 -4.15 9.39 -5.05
CA GLU A 252 -4.54 8.56 -6.20
C GLU A 252 -5.75 9.13 -6.94
N LEU A 253 -6.74 9.67 -6.22
CA LEU A 253 -7.90 10.26 -6.86
C LEU A 253 -7.54 11.50 -7.70
N GLU A 254 -6.61 12.34 -7.27
CA GLU A 254 -6.09 13.45 -8.08
C GLU A 254 -5.44 12.96 -9.38
N PHE A 255 -4.79 11.79 -9.37
CA PHE A 255 -4.31 11.13 -10.57
C PHE A 255 -5.47 10.64 -11.45
N MET A 256 -6.43 9.90 -10.89
CA MET A 256 -7.57 9.39 -11.66
C MET A 256 -8.42 10.52 -12.29
N LEU A 257 -8.57 11.66 -11.60
CA LEU A 257 -9.22 12.86 -12.14
C LEU A 257 -8.48 13.40 -13.38
N LYS A 258 -7.13 13.38 -13.37
CA LYS A 258 -6.31 13.78 -14.53
C LYS A 258 -6.38 12.79 -15.69
N MET A 259 -6.78 11.54 -15.44
CA MET A 259 -6.97 10.52 -16.47
C MET A 259 -8.29 10.69 -17.24
N GLN A 260 -9.19 11.58 -16.81
CA GLN A 260 -10.44 11.87 -17.50
C GLN A 260 -10.20 12.66 -18.80
N VAL A 261 -10.76 12.18 -19.91
CA VAL A 261 -10.63 12.83 -21.22
C VAL A 261 -11.28 14.22 -21.19
N PRO A 262 -10.55 15.29 -21.60
CA PRO A 262 -11.04 16.66 -21.57
C PRO A 262 -12.27 16.91 -22.46
N ASP A 263 -13.00 17.99 -22.17
CA ASP A 263 -14.10 18.46 -23.00
C ASP A 263 -13.67 18.79 -24.43
N GLY A 264 -14.60 18.60 -25.38
CA GLY A 264 -14.35 18.83 -26.81
C GLY A 264 -13.47 17.78 -27.49
N ARG A 265 -13.02 16.74 -26.76
CA ARG A 265 -12.27 15.61 -27.32
C ARG A 265 -13.16 14.38 -27.56
N PRO A 266 -12.82 13.47 -28.49
CA PRO A 266 -13.48 12.18 -28.60
C PRO A 266 -13.43 11.43 -27.26
N TYR A 267 -14.57 10.88 -26.85
CA TYR A 267 -14.73 10.21 -25.55
C TYR A 267 -14.60 11.12 -24.32
N ALA A 268 -14.83 12.43 -24.45
CA ALA A 268 -14.88 13.36 -23.32
C ALA A 268 -15.68 12.78 -22.13
N GLY A 269 -15.08 12.83 -20.93
CA GLY A 269 -15.64 12.24 -19.71
C GLY A 269 -15.24 10.79 -19.44
N MET A 270 -14.85 10.00 -20.44
CA MET A 270 -14.24 8.67 -20.21
C MET A 270 -12.87 8.82 -19.54
N ALA A 271 -12.39 7.79 -18.86
CA ALA A 271 -11.04 7.76 -18.29
C ALA A 271 -10.10 6.87 -19.09
N HIS A 272 -8.86 7.32 -19.28
CA HIS A 272 -7.77 6.48 -19.77
C HIS A 272 -7.58 5.28 -18.84
N HIS A 273 -7.38 4.09 -19.40
CA HIS A 273 -7.34 2.87 -18.60
C HIS A 273 -6.13 2.83 -17.66
N LYS A 274 -4.98 3.27 -18.17
CA LYS A 274 -3.68 3.23 -17.48
C LYS A 274 -2.67 4.14 -18.16
N ILE A 275 -1.58 4.43 -17.46
CA ILE A 275 -0.39 5.10 -17.97
C ILE A 275 0.84 4.34 -17.49
N HIS A 276 1.70 3.94 -18.41
CA HIS A 276 2.90 3.20 -18.07
C HIS A 276 3.96 3.31 -19.18
N ASP A 277 5.07 2.62 -18.98
CA ASP A 277 6.19 2.56 -19.90
C ASP A 277 5.83 1.89 -21.21
N GLN A 278 6.49 2.28 -22.29
CA GLN A 278 6.36 1.58 -23.57
C GLN A 278 6.80 0.11 -23.47
N ASN A 279 7.82 -0.19 -22.68
CA ASN A 279 8.33 -1.54 -22.45
C ASN A 279 8.69 -1.74 -20.98
N TRP A 280 8.74 -3.00 -20.54
CA TRP A 280 9.12 -3.34 -19.17
C TRP A 280 10.58 -2.95 -18.90
N THR A 281 10.80 -2.29 -17.78
CA THR A 281 12.14 -1.99 -17.24
C THR A 281 12.69 -3.20 -16.48
N ALA A 282 14.02 -3.32 -16.42
CA ALA A 282 14.70 -4.40 -15.68
C ALA A 282 14.75 -4.12 -14.17
N LEU A 283 14.98 -5.17 -13.37
CA LEU A 283 15.33 -5.03 -11.96
C LEU A 283 16.85 -4.84 -11.79
N PRO A 284 17.33 -3.94 -10.91
CA PRO A 284 16.59 -2.81 -10.34
C PRO A 284 16.46 -1.64 -11.32
N THR A 285 15.40 -0.84 -11.19
CA THR A 285 15.24 0.47 -11.85
C THR A 285 14.53 1.41 -10.89
N ARG A 286 15.21 2.43 -10.36
CA ARG A 286 14.53 3.39 -9.47
C ARG A 286 13.58 4.28 -10.26
N PRO A 287 12.48 4.79 -9.68
CA PRO A 287 11.50 5.61 -10.41
C PRO A 287 12.09 6.83 -11.12
N GLU A 288 13.05 7.51 -10.50
CA GLU A 288 13.75 8.67 -11.07
C GLU A 288 14.80 8.29 -12.12
N GLN A 289 15.13 7.01 -12.27
CA GLN A 289 16.08 6.47 -13.24
C GLN A 289 15.40 5.83 -14.45
N ASP A 290 14.07 5.73 -14.43
CA ASP A 290 13.29 5.19 -15.52
C ASP A 290 13.44 6.03 -16.79
N SER A 291 13.95 5.43 -17.86
CA SER A 291 14.19 6.11 -19.13
C SER A 291 13.13 5.81 -20.20
N GLN A 292 12.11 5.01 -19.90
CA GLN A 292 11.13 4.61 -20.91
C GLN A 292 10.20 5.76 -21.30
N PRO A 293 9.76 5.83 -22.57
CA PRO A 293 8.63 6.66 -22.95
C PRO A 293 7.38 6.25 -22.17
N ARG A 294 6.69 7.24 -21.61
CA ARG A 294 5.44 7.07 -20.86
C ARG A 294 4.27 7.30 -21.80
N LEU A 295 3.28 6.40 -21.80
CA LEU A 295 2.18 6.43 -22.77
C LEU A 295 0.83 6.18 -22.08
N LEU A 296 -0.18 6.98 -22.44
CA LEU A 296 -1.56 6.73 -22.06
C LEU A 296 -2.11 5.57 -22.90
N ALA A 297 -2.68 4.57 -22.23
CA ALA A 297 -3.48 3.54 -22.88
C ALA A 297 -4.84 4.12 -23.33
N PRO A 298 -5.55 3.47 -24.27
CA PRO A 298 -6.92 3.85 -24.61
C PRO A 298 -7.84 3.93 -23.39
N VAL A 299 -8.94 4.68 -23.52
CA VAL A 299 -9.99 4.71 -22.50
C VAL A 299 -10.68 3.35 -22.40
N SER A 300 -11.15 3.00 -21.19
CA SER A 300 -12.03 1.84 -21.00
C SER A 300 -13.24 2.18 -20.15
N THR A 301 -14.33 1.46 -20.36
CA THR A 301 -15.56 1.61 -19.56
C THR A 301 -15.29 1.32 -18.09
N ALA A 302 -14.53 0.25 -17.80
CA ALA A 302 -14.17 -0.13 -16.43
C ALA A 302 -13.42 0.99 -15.70
N ALA A 303 -12.38 1.57 -16.32
CA ALA A 303 -11.64 2.69 -15.74
C ALA A 303 -12.52 3.93 -15.52
N THR A 304 -13.41 4.21 -16.47
CA THR A 304 -14.35 5.32 -16.37
C THR A 304 -15.31 5.15 -15.18
N LEU A 305 -15.82 3.93 -14.96
CA LEU A 305 -16.72 3.63 -13.86
C LEU A 305 -16.00 3.56 -12.51
N ASN A 306 -14.74 3.09 -12.48
CA ASN A 306 -13.88 3.15 -11.29
C ASN A 306 -13.64 4.60 -10.85
N LEU A 307 -13.34 5.51 -11.80
CA LEU A 307 -13.27 6.95 -11.53
C LEU A 307 -14.62 7.49 -11.02
N ALA A 308 -15.73 7.11 -11.66
CA ALA A 308 -17.05 7.58 -11.24
C ALA A 308 -17.37 7.17 -9.79
N ALA A 309 -17.14 5.91 -9.45
CA ALA A 309 -17.42 5.35 -8.14
C ALA A 309 -16.57 6.01 -7.04
N THR A 310 -15.24 6.05 -7.23
CA THR A 310 -14.31 6.60 -6.23
C THR A 310 -14.45 8.11 -6.06
N ALA A 311 -14.71 8.86 -7.12
CA ALA A 311 -14.93 10.30 -7.05
C ALA A 311 -16.29 10.66 -6.40
N ALA A 312 -17.34 9.84 -6.60
CA ALA A 312 -18.60 10.01 -5.88
C ALA A 312 -18.42 9.78 -4.37
N GLN A 313 -17.71 8.71 -3.99
CA GLN A 313 -17.33 8.47 -2.59
C GLN A 313 -16.51 9.62 -2.00
N ALA A 314 -15.51 10.10 -2.73
CA ALA A 314 -14.71 11.23 -2.27
C ALA A 314 -15.55 12.47 -2.04
N SER A 315 -16.49 12.79 -2.93
CA SER A 315 -17.36 13.96 -2.80
C SER A 315 -18.06 14.02 -1.45
N ARG A 316 -18.69 12.93 -1.01
CA ARG A 316 -19.39 12.92 0.28
C ARG A 316 -18.45 12.92 1.48
N LEU A 317 -17.27 12.29 1.38
CA LEU A 317 -16.30 12.21 2.48
C LEU A 317 -15.49 13.49 2.67
N TRP A 318 -15.18 14.20 1.58
CA TRP A 318 -14.36 15.41 1.59
C TRP A 318 -15.16 16.69 1.84
N LYS A 319 -16.49 16.65 1.73
CA LYS A 319 -17.35 17.81 1.97
C LYS A 319 -17.05 18.61 3.27
N PRO A 320 -16.77 17.99 4.43
CA PRO A 320 -16.43 18.74 5.64
C PRO A 320 -15.00 19.32 5.67
N TYR A 321 -14.10 18.84 4.82
CA TYR A 321 -12.67 19.20 4.85
C TYR A 321 -12.27 20.13 3.68
N ASP A 322 -12.78 19.85 2.47
CA ASP A 322 -12.53 20.61 1.25
C ASP A 322 -13.76 20.53 0.33
N ALA A 323 -14.70 21.46 0.53
CA ALA A 323 -15.93 21.52 -0.25
C ALA A 323 -15.70 21.77 -1.76
N THR A 324 -14.60 22.42 -2.13
CA THR A 324 -14.25 22.69 -3.53
C THR A 324 -13.80 21.40 -4.21
N PHE A 325 -12.92 20.64 -3.56
CA PHE A 325 -12.52 19.32 -4.02
C PHE A 325 -13.74 18.38 -4.12
N ALA A 326 -14.59 18.36 -3.09
CA ALA A 326 -15.80 17.54 -3.08
C ALA A 326 -16.71 17.83 -4.29
N ALA A 327 -16.97 19.11 -4.59
CA ALA A 327 -17.77 19.51 -5.75
C ALA A 327 -17.13 19.09 -7.08
N ARG A 328 -15.80 19.25 -7.21
CA ARG A 328 -15.05 18.82 -8.39
C ARG A 328 -15.11 17.30 -8.59
N ALA A 329 -14.96 16.54 -7.51
CA ALA A 329 -15.05 15.09 -7.53
C ALA A 329 -16.44 14.62 -7.97
N LEU A 330 -17.52 15.24 -7.46
CA LEU A 330 -18.88 14.92 -7.90
C LEU A 330 -19.09 15.22 -9.39
N ALA A 331 -18.68 16.39 -9.86
CA ALA A 331 -18.83 16.76 -11.26
C ALA A 331 -18.08 15.79 -12.19
N ALA A 332 -16.88 15.38 -11.81
CA ALA A 332 -16.12 14.37 -12.55
C ALA A 332 -16.81 13.00 -12.54
N ALA A 333 -17.39 12.61 -11.40
CA ALA A 333 -18.09 11.34 -11.23
C ALA A 333 -19.32 11.22 -12.13
N GLU A 334 -20.19 12.23 -12.12
CA GLU A 334 -21.41 12.26 -12.94
C GLU A 334 -21.07 12.29 -14.43
N LYS A 335 -20.05 13.06 -14.81
CA LYS A 335 -19.54 13.11 -16.19
C LYS A 335 -18.99 11.76 -16.64
N ALA A 336 -18.21 11.10 -15.80
CA ALA A 336 -17.66 9.78 -16.09
C ALA A 336 -18.76 8.74 -16.26
N TYR A 337 -19.73 8.70 -15.34
CA TYR A 337 -20.85 7.76 -15.42
C TYR A 337 -21.69 7.97 -16.69
N ALA A 338 -22.01 9.22 -17.04
CA ALA A 338 -22.72 9.55 -18.27
C ALA A 338 -21.93 9.11 -19.52
N ALA A 339 -20.61 9.35 -19.55
CA ALA A 339 -19.74 8.95 -20.64
C ALA A 339 -19.64 7.42 -20.79
N ALA A 340 -19.58 6.70 -19.67
CA ALA A 340 -19.60 5.23 -19.65
C ALA A 340 -20.91 4.67 -20.21
N LYS A 341 -22.08 5.23 -19.82
CA LYS A 341 -23.38 4.82 -20.39
C LYS A 341 -23.46 5.03 -21.90
N ALA A 342 -22.79 6.07 -22.42
CA ALA A 342 -22.70 6.31 -23.87
C ALA A 342 -21.69 5.39 -24.58
N ASN A 343 -20.77 4.75 -23.85
CA ASN A 343 -19.69 3.93 -24.40
C ASN A 343 -19.50 2.61 -23.64
N PRO A 344 -20.55 1.79 -23.43
CA PRO A 344 -20.52 0.69 -22.46
C PRO A 344 -19.55 -0.44 -22.82
N ASN A 345 -19.23 -0.63 -24.10
CA ASN A 345 -18.48 -1.79 -24.59
C ASN A 345 -17.00 -1.47 -24.92
N ARG A 346 -16.41 -0.44 -24.31
CA ARG A 346 -14.99 -0.09 -24.48
C ARG A 346 -14.14 -0.87 -23.48
N LEU A 347 -13.81 -2.10 -23.82
CA LEU A 347 -13.08 -3.01 -22.93
C LEU A 347 -11.56 -2.95 -23.17
N ALA A 348 -10.78 -3.05 -22.09
CA ALA A 348 -9.32 -3.15 -22.18
C ALA A 348 -8.94 -4.57 -22.65
N PRO A 349 -8.06 -4.73 -23.66
CA PRO A 349 -7.70 -6.05 -24.16
C PRO A 349 -6.58 -6.69 -23.31
N ALA A 350 -6.67 -8.00 -23.06
CA ALA A 350 -5.62 -8.79 -22.39
C ALA A 350 -4.24 -8.69 -23.08
N THR A 351 -4.22 -8.37 -24.38
CA THR A 351 -2.99 -8.22 -25.16
C THR A 351 -2.26 -6.90 -24.90
N ASP A 352 -2.86 -5.96 -24.17
CA ASP A 352 -2.21 -4.73 -23.73
C ASP A 352 -1.38 -4.98 -22.46
N ASN A 353 -0.38 -5.85 -22.54
CA ASN A 353 0.42 -6.31 -21.40
C ASN A 353 1.94 -6.04 -21.56
N THR A 354 2.34 -5.22 -22.53
CA THR A 354 3.74 -4.86 -22.77
C THR A 354 4.08 -3.56 -22.04
N GLY A 355 5.04 -3.60 -21.11
CA GLY A 355 5.48 -2.46 -20.32
C GLY A 355 4.56 -2.06 -19.17
N GLY A 356 3.50 -2.83 -18.94
CA GLY A 356 2.57 -2.64 -17.83
C GLY A 356 1.47 -3.69 -17.87
N GLY A 357 0.88 -4.01 -16.72
CA GLY A 357 -0.20 -4.99 -16.57
C GLY A 357 -1.43 -4.64 -17.41
N ALA A 358 -2.16 -5.65 -17.90
CA ALA A 358 -3.32 -5.42 -18.76
C ALA A 358 -4.54 -4.93 -17.98
N TYR A 359 -4.80 -5.50 -16.79
CA TYR A 359 -6.03 -5.25 -16.01
C TYR A 359 -7.29 -5.29 -16.88
N GLU A 360 -7.33 -6.28 -17.78
CA GLU A 360 -8.46 -6.49 -18.67
C GLU A 360 -9.70 -6.93 -17.91
N ASP A 361 -10.86 -6.53 -18.43
CA ASP A 361 -12.14 -7.07 -17.99
C ASP A 361 -13.04 -7.25 -19.21
N ASN A 362 -13.70 -8.40 -19.28
CA ASN A 362 -14.63 -8.74 -20.35
C ASN A 362 -16.09 -8.40 -20.02
N SER A 363 -16.36 -8.02 -18.77
CA SER A 363 -17.64 -7.55 -18.26
C SER A 363 -17.44 -6.19 -17.59
N VAL A 364 -18.49 -5.36 -17.59
CA VAL A 364 -18.49 -4.11 -16.81
C VAL A 364 -19.82 -3.86 -16.09
N GLY A 365 -20.67 -4.90 -16.03
CA GLY A 365 -21.99 -4.79 -15.42
C GLY A 365 -21.90 -4.53 -13.92
N ASP A 366 -20.86 -5.08 -13.30
CA ASP A 366 -20.57 -4.92 -11.89
C ASP A 366 -19.97 -3.54 -11.58
N GLU A 367 -19.11 -2.98 -12.42
CA GLU A 367 -18.65 -1.59 -12.32
C GLU A 367 -19.81 -0.60 -12.50
N PHE A 368 -20.74 -0.87 -13.42
CA PHE A 368 -21.93 -0.03 -13.59
C PHE A 368 -22.77 -0.03 -12.32
N TYR A 369 -22.97 -1.20 -11.72
CA TYR A 369 -23.68 -1.32 -10.46
C TYR A 369 -22.97 -0.59 -9.32
N TRP A 370 -21.66 -0.77 -9.19
CA TRP A 370 -20.86 -0.12 -8.16
C TRP A 370 -20.89 1.41 -8.30
N ALA A 371 -20.61 1.95 -9.49
CA ALA A 371 -20.64 3.40 -9.72
C ALA A 371 -22.04 3.99 -9.47
N ALA A 372 -23.10 3.29 -9.88
CA ALA A 372 -24.47 3.72 -9.59
C ALA A 372 -24.78 3.71 -8.08
N ALA A 373 -24.29 2.71 -7.34
CA ALA A 373 -24.45 2.64 -5.89
C ALA A 373 -23.73 3.80 -5.17
N GLU A 374 -22.50 4.12 -5.57
CA GLU A 374 -21.74 5.25 -5.01
C GLU A 374 -22.40 6.60 -5.33
N LEU A 375 -22.81 6.81 -6.59
CA LEU A 375 -23.51 8.03 -7.00
C LEU A 375 -24.86 8.16 -6.31
N TYR A 376 -25.60 7.07 -6.13
CA TYR A 376 -26.85 7.08 -5.40
C TYR A 376 -26.65 7.40 -3.91
N ALA A 377 -25.69 6.76 -3.24
CA ALA A 377 -25.36 7.05 -1.84
C ALA A 377 -24.93 8.51 -1.63
N THR A 378 -24.29 9.11 -2.63
CA THR A 378 -23.79 10.49 -2.60
C THR A 378 -24.88 11.53 -2.89
N THR A 379 -25.77 11.26 -3.85
CA THR A 379 -26.69 12.28 -4.40
C THR A 379 -28.16 12.04 -4.06
N GLY A 380 -28.56 10.80 -3.78
CA GLY A 380 -29.95 10.38 -3.67
C GLY A 380 -30.76 10.44 -4.98
N ALA A 381 -30.12 10.71 -6.13
CA ALA A 381 -30.84 10.96 -7.37
C ALA A 381 -31.57 9.71 -7.89
N ALA A 382 -32.79 9.91 -8.38
CA ALA A 382 -33.68 8.82 -8.80
C ALA A 382 -33.14 8.00 -9.99
N GLY A 383 -32.33 8.62 -10.87
CA GLY A 383 -31.71 7.92 -12.00
C GLY A 383 -30.73 6.83 -11.54
N TYR A 384 -29.82 7.16 -10.63
CA TYR A 384 -28.88 6.18 -10.07
C TYR A 384 -29.60 5.12 -9.24
N ARG A 385 -30.66 5.50 -8.51
CA ARG A 385 -31.53 4.53 -7.83
C ARG A 385 -32.14 3.53 -8.80
N ALA A 386 -32.62 3.98 -9.95
CA ALA A 386 -33.18 3.09 -10.97
C ALA A 386 -32.12 2.15 -11.54
N ASP A 387 -30.90 2.65 -11.80
CA ASP A 387 -29.79 1.82 -12.27
C ASP A 387 -29.36 0.77 -11.21
N VAL A 388 -29.31 1.14 -9.93
CA VAL A 388 -29.05 0.22 -8.80
C VAL A 388 -30.13 -0.86 -8.70
N THR A 389 -31.41 -0.45 -8.65
CA THR A 389 -32.54 -1.36 -8.41
C THR A 389 -32.88 -2.23 -9.62
N GLY A 390 -32.51 -1.79 -10.83
CA GLY A 390 -32.64 -2.55 -12.07
C GLY A 390 -31.49 -3.53 -12.34
N SER A 391 -30.39 -3.46 -11.58
CA SER A 391 -29.24 -4.34 -11.74
C SER A 391 -29.51 -5.76 -11.25
N SER A 392 -28.94 -6.76 -11.92
CA SER A 392 -28.93 -8.15 -11.46
C SER A 392 -28.13 -8.37 -10.17
N PHE A 393 -27.32 -7.39 -9.75
CA PHE A 393 -26.54 -7.45 -8.52
C PHE A 393 -27.27 -6.90 -7.29
N TYR A 394 -28.43 -6.26 -7.48
CA TYR A 394 -29.19 -5.64 -6.40
C TYR A 394 -29.52 -6.62 -5.26
N ARG A 395 -29.72 -6.08 -4.05
CA ARG A 395 -30.01 -6.83 -2.81
C ARG A 395 -28.90 -7.80 -2.39
N GLY A 396 -27.63 -7.46 -2.62
CA GLY A 396 -26.52 -8.29 -2.19
C GLY A 396 -26.22 -9.48 -3.11
N THR A 397 -26.83 -9.54 -4.30
CA THR A 397 -26.66 -10.68 -5.21
C THR A 397 -25.22 -10.80 -5.72
N SER A 398 -24.44 -9.71 -5.69
CA SER A 398 -23.00 -9.72 -6.00
C SER A 398 -22.19 -10.68 -5.12
N PHE A 399 -22.65 -10.92 -3.88
CA PHE A 399 -22.01 -11.82 -2.92
C PHE A 399 -22.47 -13.26 -3.04
N ALA A 400 -23.23 -13.65 -4.08
CA ALA A 400 -23.72 -15.03 -4.22
C ALA A 400 -22.58 -16.06 -4.32
N ASN A 401 -21.51 -15.76 -5.06
CA ASN A 401 -20.47 -16.75 -5.39
C ASN A 401 -19.04 -16.34 -5.01
N ARG A 402 -18.71 -15.04 -5.00
CA ARG A 402 -17.36 -14.54 -4.68
C ARG A 402 -17.44 -13.23 -3.88
N GLY A 403 -16.31 -12.87 -3.26
CA GLY A 403 -16.10 -11.54 -2.65
C GLY A 403 -15.82 -10.52 -3.74
N TYR A 404 -15.05 -9.47 -3.44
CA TYR A 404 -14.64 -8.45 -4.41
C TYR A 404 -13.13 -8.44 -4.64
N ASP A 405 -12.74 -8.00 -5.83
CA ASP A 405 -11.38 -7.69 -6.25
C ASP A 405 -11.42 -6.69 -7.42
N TRP A 406 -10.30 -6.46 -8.09
CA TRP A 406 -10.17 -5.41 -9.09
C TRP A 406 -11.00 -5.65 -10.36
N SER A 407 -11.42 -6.89 -10.63
CA SER A 407 -12.25 -7.32 -11.78
C SER A 407 -13.65 -7.78 -11.35
N TRP A 408 -14.01 -7.58 -10.08
CA TRP A 408 -15.34 -7.88 -9.59
C TRP A 408 -15.72 -6.89 -8.52
N THR A 409 -16.35 -5.80 -8.96
CA THR A 409 -16.51 -4.60 -8.14
C THR A 409 -17.93 -4.44 -7.58
N ALA A 410 -18.89 -5.27 -7.98
CA ALA A 410 -20.28 -5.16 -7.52
C ALA A 410 -20.42 -5.29 -6.00
N GLY A 411 -19.55 -6.10 -5.36
CA GLY A 411 -19.51 -6.24 -3.90
C GLY A 411 -19.12 -4.95 -3.16
N LEU A 412 -18.39 -4.05 -3.82
CA LEU A 412 -18.07 -2.71 -3.29
C LEU A 412 -19.34 -1.85 -3.21
N GLY A 413 -20.16 -1.86 -4.28
CA GLY A 413 -21.45 -1.18 -4.30
C GLY A 413 -22.42 -1.69 -3.23
N ASP A 414 -22.54 -3.01 -3.09
CA ASP A 414 -23.37 -3.60 -2.01
C ASP A 414 -22.84 -3.25 -0.62
N THR A 415 -21.52 -3.17 -0.44
CA THR A 415 -20.91 -2.73 0.83
C THR A 415 -21.30 -1.29 1.15
N THR A 416 -21.22 -0.38 0.19
CA THR A 416 -21.64 1.02 0.34
C THR A 416 -23.13 1.12 0.68
N LEU A 417 -24.01 0.41 -0.05
CA LEU A 417 -25.45 0.43 0.22
C LEU A 417 -25.80 -0.14 1.60
N ALA A 418 -25.04 -1.13 2.08
CA ALA A 418 -25.25 -1.74 3.40
C ALA A 418 -24.77 -0.85 4.57
N LEU A 419 -23.73 -0.03 4.36
CA LEU A 419 -23.12 0.81 5.37
C LEU A 419 -23.69 2.24 5.41
N VAL A 420 -23.76 2.89 4.25
CA VAL A 420 -24.04 4.33 4.15
C VAL A 420 -25.56 4.58 4.14
N PRO A 421 -26.09 5.47 5.00
CA PRO A 421 -27.51 5.82 4.98
C PRO A 421 -27.97 6.29 3.59
N ASN A 422 -29.03 5.69 3.08
CA ASN A 422 -29.58 5.98 1.75
C ASN A 422 -31.10 5.71 1.71
N GLY A 423 -31.75 6.06 0.60
CA GLY A 423 -33.21 6.01 0.45
C GLY A 423 -33.79 4.70 -0.09
N LEU A 424 -33.02 3.59 -0.10
CA LEU A 424 -33.56 2.28 -0.47
C LEU A 424 -34.51 1.74 0.61
N PRO A 425 -35.45 0.85 0.25
CA PRO A 425 -36.31 0.20 1.24
C PRO A 425 -35.50 -0.54 2.30
N ALA A 426 -35.89 -0.41 3.58
CA ALA A 426 -35.19 -1.07 4.69
C ALA A 426 -35.09 -2.60 4.53
N ALA A 427 -36.09 -3.23 3.92
CA ALA A 427 -36.07 -4.66 3.59
C ALA A 427 -34.98 -5.02 2.57
N ASP A 428 -34.71 -4.14 1.61
CA ASP A 428 -33.67 -4.35 0.60
C ASP A 428 -32.28 -4.18 1.22
N LEU A 429 -32.10 -3.19 2.09
CA LEU A 429 -30.86 -3.01 2.87
C LEU A 429 -30.60 -4.20 3.80
N ALA A 430 -31.65 -4.74 4.43
CA ALA A 430 -31.54 -5.94 5.25
C ALA A 430 -31.18 -7.18 4.41
N ALA A 431 -31.72 -7.30 3.19
CA ALA A 431 -31.35 -8.36 2.25
C ALA A 431 -29.88 -8.26 1.83
N THR A 432 -29.38 -7.06 1.50
CA THR A 432 -27.97 -6.84 1.17
C THR A 432 -27.04 -7.25 2.33
N ARG A 433 -27.34 -6.80 3.57
CA ARG A 433 -26.56 -7.22 4.76
C ARG A 433 -26.61 -8.73 4.98
N SER A 434 -27.77 -9.35 4.80
CA SER A 434 -27.94 -10.79 4.94
C SER A 434 -27.14 -11.58 3.90
N ALA A 435 -27.02 -11.08 2.67
CA ALA A 435 -26.21 -11.71 1.64
C ALA A 435 -24.71 -11.66 1.96
N ILE A 436 -24.21 -10.52 2.48
CA ILE A 436 -22.82 -10.39 2.97
C ILE A 436 -22.55 -11.40 4.09
N VAL A 437 -23.45 -11.48 5.07
CA VAL A 437 -23.36 -12.43 6.19
C VAL A 437 -23.41 -13.89 5.71
N ALA A 438 -24.27 -14.20 4.73
CA ALA A 438 -24.35 -15.54 4.15
C ALA A 438 -23.08 -15.92 3.38
N PHE A 439 -22.43 -14.97 2.70
CA PHE A 439 -21.14 -15.20 2.07
C PHE A 439 -20.03 -15.43 3.11
N ALA A 440 -20.01 -14.64 4.20
CA ALA A 440 -19.13 -14.87 5.33
C ALA A 440 -19.31 -16.27 5.96
N ASP A 441 -20.54 -16.77 6.07
CA ASP A 441 -20.80 -18.14 6.53
C ASP A 441 -20.24 -19.21 5.58
N ARG A 442 -20.27 -18.98 4.26
CA ARG A 442 -19.63 -19.86 3.28
C ARG A 442 -18.11 -19.85 3.42
N LEU A 443 -17.49 -18.69 3.63
CA LEU A 443 -16.06 -18.57 3.91
C LEU A 443 -15.65 -19.34 5.17
N LEU A 444 -16.42 -19.22 6.26
CA LEU A 444 -16.18 -19.99 7.49
C LEU A 444 -16.34 -21.50 7.27
N THR A 445 -17.38 -21.91 6.54
CA THR A 445 -17.61 -23.33 6.20
C THR A 445 -16.48 -23.91 5.36
N GLN A 446 -15.95 -23.13 4.42
CA GLN A 446 -14.84 -23.50 3.58
C GLN A 446 -13.55 -23.65 4.39
N THR A 447 -13.19 -22.62 5.16
CA THR A 447 -11.96 -22.61 5.97
C THR A 447 -11.97 -23.66 7.08
N ALA A 448 -13.14 -24.00 7.61
CA ALA A 448 -13.31 -25.09 8.56
C ALA A 448 -12.97 -26.48 8.01
N ARG A 449 -12.71 -26.64 6.70
CA ARG A 449 -12.25 -27.90 6.07
C ARG A 449 -10.76 -27.91 5.75
N GLN A 450 -10.09 -26.77 5.89
CA GLN A 450 -8.68 -26.62 5.56
C GLN A 450 -7.79 -26.93 6.78
N GLY A 451 -6.60 -27.46 6.52
CA GLY A 451 -5.53 -27.60 7.51
C GLY A 451 -4.90 -26.26 7.87
N TYR A 452 -4.79 -25.38 6.88
CA TYR A 452 -4.33 -24.00 6.99
C TYR A 452 -5.44 -23.06 6.52
N PRO A 453 -6.32 -22.59 7.43
CA PRO A 453 -7.46 -21.75 7.09
C PRO A 453 -7.08 -20.47 6.34
N ALA A 454 -7.49 -20.38 5.07
CA ALA A 454 -7.30 -19.24 4.18
C ALA A 454 -8.64 -18.93 3.47
N PRO A 455 -9.38 -17.88 3.88
CA PRO A 455 -10.67 -17.56 3.27
C PRO A 455 -10.51 -17.21 1.79
N GLY A 456 -11.38 -17.79 0.93
CA GLY A 456 -11.38 -17.52 -0.51
C GLY A 456 -10.73 -18.58 -1.40
N SER A 457 -9.96 -19.52 -0.86
CA SER A 457 -9.26 -20.55 -1.66
C SER A 457 -10.00 -21.90 -1.81
N GLY A 458 -11.34 -21.86 -1.92
CA GLY A 458 -12.21 -23.04 -1.70
C GLY A 458 -12.38 -23.95 -2.91
N ASP A 459 -12.07 -23.44 -4.09
CA ASP A 459 -12.13 -24.12 -5.37
C ASP A 459 -10.85 -24.91 -5.70
N GLY A 460 -9.86 -24.89 -4.81
CA GLY A 460 -8.58 -25.55 -5.01
C GLY A 460 -7.58 -24.76 -5.85
N THR A 461 -7.93 -23.54 -6.28
CA THR A 461 -7.07 -22.71 -7.13
C THR A 461 -6.48 -21.56 -6.32
N TYR A 462 -5.17 -21.44 -6.35
CA TYR A 462 -4.45 -20.25 -5.89
C TYR A 462 -4.00 -19.51 -7.15
N TYR A 463 -4.44 -18.28 -7.32
CA TYR A 463 -4.13 -17.43 -8.48
C TYR A 463 -3.18 -16.30 -8.07
N TRP A 464 -2.66 -15.58 -9.06
CA TRP A 464 -1.80 -14.41 -8.85
C TRP A 464 -2.49 -13.37 -7.95
N GLY A 465 -1.95 -13.14 -6.75
CA GLY A 465 -2.55 -12.23 -5.77
C GLY A 465 -3.52 -12.91 -4.80
N SER A 466 -3.41 -14.23 -4.62
CA SER A 466 -4.23 -15.01 -3.68
C SER A 466 -4.23 -14.46 -2.24
N ASN A 467 -3.14 -13.86 -1.78
CA ASN A 467 -3.11 -13.22 -0.45
C ASN A 467 -3.99 -11.96 -0.40
N GLY A 468 -4.08 -11.19 -1.49
CA GLY A 468 -5.04 -10.09 -1.61
C GLY A 468 -6.48 -10.58 -1.50
N ALA A 469 -6.79 -11.75 -2.07
CA ALA A 469 -8.09 -12.39 -1.94
C ALA A 469 -8.38 -12.86 -0.50
N VAL A 470 -7.36 -13.41 0.19
CA VAL A 470 -7.47 -13.73 1.62
C VAL A 470 -7.80 -12.48 2.44
N ALA A 471 -7.09 -11.37 2.20
CA ALA A 471 -7.35 -10.10 2.88
C ALA A 471 -8.76 -9.55 2.57
N ASN A 472 -9.18 -9.51 1.30
CA ASN A 472 -10.51 -9.05 0.90
C ASN A 472 -11.63 -9.90 1.52
N ASN A 473 -11.46 -11.22 1.58
CA ASN A 473 -12.44 -12.08 2.24
C ASN A 473 -12.39 -11.95 3.78
N GLY A 474 -11.23 -11.60 4.35
CA GLY A 474 -11.12 -11.12 5.73
C GLY A 474 -11.96 -9.86 5.98
N ASN A 475 -11.95 -8.91 5.03
CA ASN A 475 -12.76 -7.69 5.11
C ASN A 475 -14.27 -8.01 5.11
N VAL A 476 -14.71 -8.98 4.31
CA VAL A 476 -16.10 -9.47 4.32
C VAL A 476 -16.47 -10.07 5.68
N LEU A 477 -15.60 -10.90 6.27
CA LEU A 477 -15.82 -11.46 7.61
C LEU A 477 -15.93 -10.35 8.65
N ALA A 478 -15.07 -9.34 8.58
CA ALA A 478 -15.13 -8.15 9.42
C ALA A 478 -16.44 -7.36 9.27
N LEU A 479 -16.94 -7.17 8.05
CA LEU A 479 -18.26 -6.55 7.80
C LEU A 479 -19.41 -7.38 8.37
N ALA A 480 -19.36 -8.71 8.21
CA ALA A 480 -20.36 -9.60 8.81
C ALA A 480 -20.36 -9.53 10.34
N PHE A 481 -19.20 -9.34 10.97
CA PHE A 481 -19.12 -9.03 12.39
C PHE A 481 -19.78 -7.68 12.71
N ASP A 482 -19.50 -6.62 11.96
CA ASP A 482 -20.09 -5.30 12.21
C ASP A 482 -21.63 -5.31 12.12
N PHE A 483 -22.20 -6.10 11.20
CA PHE A 483 -23.65 -6.21 11.03
C PHE A 483 -24.34 -7.10 12.06
N THR A 484 -23.62 -8.03 12.71
CA THR A 484 -24.26 -9.09 13.52
C THR A 484 -23.74 -9.19 14.96
N GLY A 485 -22.56 -8.68 15.25
CA GLY A 485 -21.84 -8.87 16.52
C GLY A 485 -21.40 -10.32 16.80
N GLN A 486 -21.58 -11.25 15.85
CA GLN A 486 -21.31 -12.66 16.09
C GLN A 486 -19.80 -12.96 16.07
N GLN A 487 -19.28 -13.45 17.20
CA GLN A 487 -17.85 -13.67 17.41
C GLN A 487 -17.18 -14.63 16.41
N LYS A 488 -17.93 -15.54 15.78
CA LYS A 488 -17.40 -16.43 14.73
C LYS A 488 -16.80 -15.65 13.55
N TYR A 489 -17.38 -14.51 13.19
CA TYR A 489 -16.87 -13.69 12.10
C TYR A 489 -15.62 -12.92 12.52
N ARG A 490 -15.57 -12.43 13.77
CA ARG A 490 -14.33 -11.86 14.34
C ARG A 490 -13.21 -12.89 14.38
N GLY A 491 -13.48 -14.10 14.83
CA GLY A 491 -12.52 -15.21 14.78
C GLY A 491 -12.03 -15.52 13.37
N GLY A 492 -12.93 -15.52 12.38
CA GLY A 492 -12.58 -15.71 10.97
C GLY A 492 -11.66 -14.62 10.40
N ALA A 493 -11.93 -13.35 10.72
CA ALA A 493 -11.08 -12.24 10.29
C ALA A 493 -9.67 -12.34 10.88
N TYR A 494 -9.52 -12.72 12.15
CA TYR A 494 -8.21 -13.00 12.75
C TYR A 494 -7.54 -14.27 12.23
N ALA A 495 -8.30 -15.28 11.81
CA ALA A 495 -7.72 -16.45 11.15
C ALA A 495 -7.08 -16.10 9.79
N ALA A 496 -7.60 -15.08 9.08
CA ALA A 496 -6.96 -14.56 7.88
C ALA A 496 -5.57 -13.96 8.21
N TYR A 497 -5.44 -13.24 9.33
CA TYR A 497 -4.13 -12.79 9.84
C TYR A 497 -3.18 -13.94 10.10
N ASP A 498 -3.65 -14.96 10.82
CA ASP A 498 -2.80 -16.10 11.17
C ASP A 498 -2.19 -16.72 9.91
N TYR A 499 -2.98 -16.92 8.85
CA TYR A 499 -2.49 -17.43 7.58
C TYR A 499 -1.47 -16.50 6.94
N LEU A 500 -1.77 -15.20 6.83
CA LEU A 500 -0.89 -14.20 6.22
C LEU A 500 0.43 -14.03 6.98
N LEU A 501 0.44 -14.31 8.28
CA LEU A 501 1.57 -14.11 9.19
C LEU A 501 2.24 -15.43 9.61
N GLY A 502 2.09 -16.52 8.86
CA GLY A 502 2.94 -17.72 9.03
C GLY A 502 2.22 -19.03 9.35
N ARG A 503 0.92 -19.02 9.67
CA ARG A 503 0.11 -20.25 9.83
C ARG A 503 -0.32 -20.78 8.47
N ASN A 504 0.66 -21.10 7.64
CA ASN A 504 0.52 -21.66 6.32
C ASN A 504 1.59 -22.75 6.10
N PRO A 505 1.50 -23.56 5.03
CA PRO A 505 2.38 -24.72 4.86
C PRO A 505 3.86 -24.38 4.70
N LEU A 506 4.18 -23.15 4.29
CA LEU A 506 5.55 -22.69 4.06
C LEU A 506 6.17 -22.01 5.29
N ASN A 507 5.39 -21.92 6.39
CA ASN A 507 5.78 -21.20 7.60
C ASN A 507 6.29 -19.79 7.23
N GLN A 508 5.61 -19.13 6.30
CA GLN A 508 6.04 -17.86 5.70
C GLN A 508 5.13 -16.75 6.19
N SER A 509 5.66 -15.69 6.78
CA SER A 509 4.91 -14.45 6.85
C SER A 509 5.00 -13.74 5.49
N TYR A 510 3.85 -13.49 4.89
CA TYR A 510 3.72 -12.81 3.59
C TYR A 510 3.74 -11.27 3.72
N VAL A 511 3.91 -10.76 4.94
CA VAL A 511 3.98 -9.32 5.23
C VAL A 511 5.42 -8.95 5.57
N ALA A 512 6.00 -8.05 4.78
CA ALA A 512 7.37 -7.59 4.98
C ALA A 512 7.52 -6.98 6.38
N GLY A 513 8.63 -7.28 7.07
CA GLY A 513 8.93 -6.76 8.41
C GLY A 513 8.15 -7.39 9.58
N TYR A 514 7.32 -8.41 9.32
CA TYR A 514 6.49 -9.07 10.33
C TYR A 514 6.76 -10.57 10.39
N GLY A 515 7.08 -11.09 11.58
CA GLY A 515 7.30 -12.51 11.85
C GLY A 515 8.78 -12.91 11.75
N GLU A 516 9.10 -14.16 12.13
CA GLU A 516 10.48 -14.69 12.11
C GLU A 516 10.95 -15.07 10.70
N LYS A 517 10.02 -15.40 9.81
CA LYS A 517 10.28 -15.62 8.38
C LYS A 517 9.41 -14.66 7.55
N PRO A 518 9.67 -13.34 7.61
CA PRO A 518 8.98 -12.36 6.79
C PRO A 518 9.41 -12.49 5.34
N VAL A 519 8.55 -12.08 4.41
CA VAL A 519 8.95 -11.89 3.02
C VAL A 519 10.02 -10.79 2.93
N ARG A 520 11.05 -11.02 2.13
CA ARG A 520 12.21 -10.11 2.02
C ARG A 520 12.46 -9.64 0.59
N ASN A 521 12.22 -10.49 -0.40
CA ASN A 521 12.66 -10.29 -1.78
C ASN A 521 11.48 -10.12 -2.72
N VAL A 522 10.53 -9.27 -2.36
CA VAL A 522 9.36 -9.02 -3.23
C VAL A 522 9.81 -8.51 -4.60
N HIS A 523 9.10 -8.89 -5.66
CA HIS A 523 9.33 -8.38 -7.01
C HIS A 523 8.99 -6.87 -7.05
N HIS A 524 10.01 -6.02 -6.99
CA HIS A 524 9.86 -4.57 -6.97
C HIS A 524 11.12 -3.86 -7.47
N ARG A 525 10.99 -2.87 -8.38
CA ARG A 525 12.18 -2.28 -9.04
C ARG A 525 13.09 -1.46 -8.11
N PHE A 526 12.55 -0.85 -7.06
CA PHE A 526 13.35 -0.17 -6.02
C PHE A 526 13.72 -1.03 -4.80
N TRP A 527 12.82 -1.86 -4.27
CA TRP A 527 13.07 -2.71 -3.09
C TRP A 527 13.84 -3.99 -3.43
N ALA A 528 14.97 -3.81 -4.13
CA ALA A 528 15.65 -4.86 -4.86
C ALA A 528 16.96 -5.32 -4.20
N ASN A 529 16.96 -5.45 -2.87
CA ASN A 529 18.16 -5.82 -2.10
C ASN A 529 18.84 -7.12 -2.58
N GLN A 530 18.06 -8.10 -3.06
CA GLN A 530 18.57 -9.36 -3.60
C GLN A 530 19.46 -9.16 -4.84
N ASN A 531 19.11 -8.19 -5.70
CA ASN A 531 19.88 -7.85 -6.91
C ASN A 531 20.98 -6.83 -6.61
N ASP A 532 20.74 -5.88 -5.71
CA ASP A 532 21.70 -4.88 -5.27
C ASP A 532 21.59 -4.64 -3.76
N SER A 533 22.58 -5.11 -3.00
CA SER A 533 22.61 -5.00 -1.54
C SER A 533 22.58 -3.57 -0.99
N SER A 534 22.85 -2.55 -1.82
CA SER A 534 22.74 -1.13 -1.44
C SER A 534 21.30 -0.64 -1.40
N LEU A 535 20.38 -1.32 -2.09
CA LEU A 535 18.96 -1.00 -2.13
C LEU A 535 18.21 -1.61 -0.93
N PRO A 536 17.06 -1.05 -0.52
CA PRO A 536 16.26 -1.61 0.57
C PRO A 536 15.55 -2.91 0.18
N THR A 537 15.13 -3.69 1.17
CA THR A 537 14.01 -4.65 1.04
C THR A 537 12.70 -3.89 1.24
N ALA A 538 11.55 -4.51 0.95
CA ALA A 538 10.25 -3.86 1.18
C ALA A 538 10.11 -3.28 2.60
N PRO A 539 9.49 -2.09 2.76
CA PRO A 539 9.20 -1.53 4.07
C PRO A 539 8.23 -2.43 4.84
N PRO A 540 8.23 -2.34 6.18
CA PRO A 540 7.25 -3.06 7.00
C PRO A 540 5.81 -2.79 6.53
N GLY A 541 4.96 -3.83 6.52
CA GLY A 541 3.56 -3.71 6.13
C GLY A 541 3.25 -3.93 4.64
N SER A 542 4.26 -4.15 3.78
CA SER A 542 4.04 -4.55 2.38
C SER A 542 3.59 -6.00 2.27
N LEU A 543 2.50 -6.28 1.53
CA LEU A 543 1.93 -7.60 1.34
C LEU A 543 2.36 -8.21 0.00
N ALA A 544 3.00 -9.38 0.05
CA ALA A 544 3.30 -10.16 -1.15
C ALA A 544 2.03 -10.82 -1.72
N GLY A 545 1.95 -10.94 -3.05
CA GLY A 545 0.81 -11.52 -3.78
C GLY A 545 0.46 -12.94 -3.36
N GLY A 546 1.45 -13.74 -2.97
CA GLY A 546 1.26 -15.05 -2.38
C GLY A 546 1.19 -16.19 -3.38
N PRO A 547 0.82 -17.41 -2.92
CA PRO A 547 0.89 -18.58 -3.76
C PRO A 547 0.06 -18.46 -5.04
N ASN A 548 0.61 -18.96 -6.14
CA ASN A 548 -0.03 -19.00 -7.45
C ASN A 548 0.27 -20.34 -8.13
N SER A 549 -0.75 -21.19 -8.21
CA SER A 549 -0.67 -22.53 -8.80
C SER A 549 -0.56 -22.55 -10.33
N GLN A 550 -0.68 -21.40 -11.00
CA GLN A 550 -0.54 -21.28 -12.46
C GLN A 550 0.91 -21.09 -12.92
N LEU A 551 1.85 -20.78 -12.02
CA LEU A 551 3.29 -20.65 -12.29
C LEU A 551 3.57 -19.75 -13.51
N GLN A 552 3.17 -18.48 -13.43
CA GLN A 552 3.13 -17.58 -14.60
C GLN A 552 4.43 -16.79 -14.81
N ASP A 553 5.52 -17.21 -14.16
CA ASP A 553 6.85 -16.65 -14.32
C ASP A 553 7.94 -17.74 -14.38
N PRO A 554 9.11 -17.47 -15.02
CA PRO A 554 10.16 -18.46 -15.20
C PRO A 554 10.69 -19.05 -13.89
N VAL A 555 10.76 -18.27 -12.81
CA VAL A 555 11.26 -18.73 -11.51
C VAL A 555 10.25 -19.67 -10.86
N ALA A 556 8.98 -19.30 -10.86
CA ALA A 556 7.89 -20.14 -10.38
C ALA A 556 7.82 -21.47 -11.15
N VAL A 557 7.94 -21.45 -12.48
CA VAL A 557 7.99 -22.69 -13.28
C VAL A 557 9.19 -23.55 -12.87
N ALA A 558 10.38 -22.96 -12.76
CA ALA A 558 11.61 -23.69 -12.48
C ALA A 558 11.64 -24.28 -11.06
N GLN A 559 11.12 -23.56 -10.05
CA GLN A 559 11.26 -23.94 -8.65
C GLN A 559 10.02 -24.62 -8.06
N LEU A 560 8.83 -24.41 -8.63
CA LEU A 560 7.56 -24.81 -8.03
C LEU A 560 6.77 -25.81 -8.88
N SER A 561 7.33 -26.31 -9.98
CA SER A 561 6.69 -27.36 -10.78
C SER A 561 6.26 -28.55 -9.91
N GLY A 562 4.96 -28.86 -9.90
CA GLY A 562 4.37 -29.95 -9.09
C GLY A 562 4.03 -29.58 -7.64
N CYS A 563 4.17 -28.31 -7.25
CA CYS A 563 3.73 -27.81 -5.96
C CYS A 563 2.24 -28.09 -5.71
N LYS A 564 1.87 -28.23 -4.42
CA LYS A 564 0.47 -28.15 -4.00
C LYS A 564 0.05 -26.69 -3.93
N PRO A 565 -1.23 -26.34 -4.20
CA PRO A 565 -1.64 -24.94 -4.36
C PRO A 565 -1.14 -23.96 -3.29
N GLN A 566 -1.24 -24.30 -2.00
CA GLN A 566 -0.76 -23.43 -0.90
C GLN A 566 0.78 -23.38 -0.75
N LYS A 567 1.52 -24.24 -1.45
CA LYS A 567 2.98 -24.30 -1.47
C LYS A 567 3.59 -23.73 -2.75
N CYS A 568 2.76 -23.25 -3.68
CA CYS A 568 3.21 -22.65 -4.94
C CYS A 568 3.66 -21.19 -4.74
N TYR A 569 4.68 -20.98 -3.90
CA TYR A 569 5.25 -19.67 -3.59
C TYR A 569 6.75 -19.78 -3.31
N VAL A 570 7.52 -18.78 -3.74
CA VAL A 570 8.93 -18.61 -3.40
C VAL A 570 9.23 -17.14 -3.13
N ASP A 571 10.04 -16.84 -2.11
CA ASP A 571 10.49 -15.48 -1.80
C ASP A 571 11.75 -15.11 -2.61
N ASP A 572 11.52 -14.82 -3.89
CA ASP A 572 12.54 -14.42 -4.85
C ASP A 572 12.08 -13.21 -5.66
N ILE A 573 13.00 -12.27 -5.92
CA ILE A 573 12.71 -10.99 -6.59
C ILE A 573 12.31 -11.17 -8.05
N GLU A 574 12.75 -12.25 -8.70
CA GLU A 574 12.42 -12.54 -10.10
C GLU A 574 11.08 -13.31 -10.22
N ALA A 575 10.46 -13.73 -9.10
CA ALA A 575 9.24 -14.51 -9.05
C ALA A 575 7.96 -13.64 -9.04
N TYR A 576 7.76 -12.81 -10.05
CA TYR A 576 6.68 -11.81 -10.08
C TYR A 576 5.27 -12.40 -9.92
N SER A 577 5.00 -13.62 -10.38
CA SER A 577 3.64 -14.19 -10.34
C SER A 577 3.22 -14.73 -8.96
N VAL A 578 4.16 -14.84 -8.03
CA VAL A 578 3.95 -15.32 -6.65
C VAL A 578 4.44 -14.35 -5.58
N ASN A 579 5.35 -13.42 -5.91
CA ASN A 579 6.06 -12.60 -4.91
C ASN A 579 6.11 -11.11 -5.23
N GLU A 580 5.28 -10.60 -6.16
CA GLU A 580 5.11 -9.15 -6.32
C GLU A 580 4.37 -8.52 -5.13
N VAL A 581 4.33 -7.19 -5.08
CA VAL A 581 3.47 -6.37 -4.20
C VAL A 581 2.53 -5.52 -5.06
N ALA A 582 1.36 -5.13 -4.55
CA ALA A 582 0.44 -4.26 -5.29
C ALA A 582 -0.46 -3.43 -4.38
N ILE A 583 -0.87 -2.25 -4.86
CA ILE A 583 -1.75 -1.31 -4.14
C ILE A 583 -3.06 -1.95 -3.73
N ASN A 584 -3.64 -2.83 -4.54
CA ASN A 584 -4.90 -3.51 -4.25
C ASN A 584 -4.78 -4.59 -3.15
N TRP A 585 -3.62 -5.25 -3.03
CA TRP A 585 -3.36 -6.21 -1.97
C TRP A 585 -3.05 -5.48 -0.66
N ASN A 586 -2.25 -4.42 -0.74
CA ASN A 586 -1.93 -3.60 0.42
C ASN A 586 -3.16 -2.82 0.93
N SER A 587 -4.09 -2.40 0.07
CA SER A 587 -5.33 -1.74 0.50
C SER A 587 -6.26 -2.71 1.21
N ALA A 588 -6.29 -3.96 0.75
CA ALA A 588 -7.04 -5.03 1.41
C ALA A 588 -6.46 -5.33 2.81
N LEU A 589 -5.13 -5.43 2.93
CA LEU A 589 -4.44 -5.61 4.21
C LEU A 589 -4.65 -4.41 5.14
N ALA A 590 -4.53 -3.18 4.62
CA ALA A 590 -4.71 -1.96 5.38
C ALA A 590 -6.13 -1.84 5.94
N TRP A 591 -7.13 -2.19 5.13
CA TRP A 591 -8.51 -2.22 5.59
C TRP A 591 -8.70 -3.23 6.73
N LEU A 592 -8.20 -4.45 6.55
CA LEU A 592 -8.26 -5.50 7.56
C LEU A 592 -7.53 -5.09 8.85
N ALA A 593 -6.39 -4.40 8.73
CA ALA A 593 -5.54 -4.01 9.86
C ALA A 593 -6.16 -2.89 10.68
N ASN A 594 -6.79 -1.93 10.00
CA ASN A 594 -7.56 -0.89 10.66
C ASN A 594 -8.76 -1.47 11.41
N TRP A 595 -9.49 -2.41 10.80
CA TRP A 595 -10.59 -3.11 11.49
C TRP A 595 -10.07 -3.91 12.69
N ALA A 596 -9.01 -4.69 12.53
CA ALA A 596 -8.51 -5.56 13.58
C ALA A 596 -7.91 -4.76 14.75
N ALA A 597 -7.13 -3.71 14.48
CA ALA A 597 -6.60 -2.82 15.51
C ALA A 597 -7.73 -2.17 16.34
N GLU A 598 -8.80 -1.71 15.68
CA GLU A 598 -10.01 -1.20 16.35
C GLU A 598 -10.64 -2.29 17.25
N ARG A 599 -10.81 -3.52 16.74
CA ARG A 599 -11.46 -4.63 17.46
C ARG A 599 -10.56 -5.40 18.42
N ALA A 600 -9.29 -5.00 18.56
CA ALA A 600 -8.37 -5.54 19.56
C ALA A 600 -8.57 -4.90 20.95
N GLY A 601 -9.33 -3.80 21.05
CA GLY A 601 -9.61 -3.07 22.29
C GLY A 601 -8.42 -2.24 22.79
N THR A 602 -8.63 -1.43 23.84
CA THR A 602 -7.61 -0.56 24.44
C THR A 602 -6.73 -1.27 25.47
N GLY A 603 -6.63 -2.61 25.40
CA GLY A 603 -5.95 -3.46 26.40
C GLY A 603 -4.64 -2.84 26.87
N GLY A 604 -4.56 -2.61 28.19
CA GLY A 604 -3.61 -1.73 28.86
C GLY A 604 -2.18 -1.98 28.42
N THR A 605 -1.49 -0.90 28.12
CA THR A 605 -0.03 -0.84 27.97
C THR A 605 0.63 -1.65 29.08
N PRO A 606 1.30 -2.78 28.77
CA PRO A 606 2.56 -3.03 29.44
C PRO A 606 3.47 -1.85 29.06
N GLU A 607 4.14 -1.28 30.05
CA GLU A 607 5.27 -0.40 29.84
C GLU A 607 6.20 -1.01 28.77
N PRO A 608 6.72 -0.23 27.80
CA PRO A 608 7.60 -0.78 26.77
C PRO A 608 8.78 -1.47 27.44
N THR A 609 8.88 -2.79 27.28
CA THR A 609 10.10 -3.52 27.63
C THR A 609 11.24 -2.91 26.81
N PRO A 610 12.26 -2.29 27.45
CA PRO A 610 13.37 -1.72 26.71
C PRO A 610 14.06 -2.84 25.92
N THR A 611 14.32 -2.56 24.64
CA THR A 611 15.17 -3.38 23.78
C THR A 611 16.49 -3.68 24.53
N PRO A 612 16.97 -4.93 24.57
CA PRO A 612 18.19 -5.27 25.29
C PRO A 612 19.36 -4.44 24.72
N THR A 613 19.87 -3.53 25.54
CA THR A 613 21.09 -2.79 25.25
C THR A 613 22.24 -3.79 25.34
N VAL A 614 23.00 -3.94 24.24
CA VAL A 614 24.22 -4.74 24.22
C VAL A 614 25.17 -4.14 25.25
N SER A 615 25.42 -4.88 26.33
CA SER A 615 26.34 -4.50 27.39
C SER A 615 27.78 -4.58 26.85
N PRO A 616 28.58 -3.50 26.84
CA PRO A 616 29.97 -3.59 26.43
C PRO A 616 30.80 -4.30 27.50
N THR A 617 31.50 -5.36 27.08
CA THR A 617 32.54 -6.09 27.83
C THR A 617 33.60 -5.14 28.41
N PRO A 618 34.06 -5.34 29.67
CA PRO A 618 35.00 -4.42 30.32
C PRO A 618 36.41 -4.54 29.74
N THR A 619 37.02 -3.39 29.43
CA THR A 619 38.45 -3.25 29.07
C THR A 619 39.18 -2.59 30.26
N PRO A 620 40.43 -2.97 30.59
CA PRO A 620 40.95 -2.88 31.96
C PRO A 620 41.37 -1.47 32.41
N THR A 621 41.43 -1.36 33.74
CA THR A 621 41.67 -0.17 34.57
C THR A 621 43.07 0.43 34.40
N VAL A 622 43.15 1.76 34.23
CA VAL A 622 44.36 2.56 34.52
C VAL A 622 43.96 3.75 35.41
N SER A 623 44.66 3.90 36.54
CA SER A 623 44.52 4.93 37.58
C SER A 623 45.38 6.19 37.26
N PRO A 624 45.28 7.34 37.95
CA PRO A 624 44.86 8.62 37.37
C PRO A 624 45.99 9.66 37.24
N SER A 625 45.75 10.72 36.46
CA SER A 625 46.52 11.98 36.44
C SER A 625 45.54 13.16 36.25
N PRO A 626 45.83 14.38 36.72
CA PRO A 626 44.89 15.22 37.44
C PRO A 626 43.94 16.05 36.55
N THR A 627 42.86 16.47 37.21
CA THR A 627 41.76 17.31 36.74
C THR A 627 42.25 18.63 36.14
N VAL A 628 41.84 18.92 34.89
CA VAL A 628 41.83 20.26 34.32
C VAL A 628 40.38 20.68 34.14
N SER A 629 40.00 21.80 34.77
CA SER A 629 38.71 22.46 34.57
C SER A 629 38.45 22.71 33.08
N PRO A 630 37.27 22.37 32.54
CA PRO A 630 36.93 22.75 31.18
C PRO A 630 36.80 24.28 31.13
N THR A 631 37.69 24.90 30.36
CA THR A 631 37.50 26.27 29.90
C THR A 631 36.28 26.25 28.99
N THR A 632 35.24 27.00 29.37
CA THR A 632 34.05 27.19 28.56
C THR A 632 34.43 27.96 27.29
N THR A 633 34.44 27.29 26.15
CA THR A 633 34.37 27.97 24.86
C THR A 633 33.03 28.70 24.80
N PRO A 634 32.99 30.03 24.60
CA PRO A 634 31.74 30.76 24.47
C PRO A 634 30.94 30.21 23.28
N PRO A 635 29.60 30.07 23.38
CA PRO A 635 28.75 29.86 22.21
C PRO A 635 29.04 30.96 21.18
N PRO A 636 29.05 30.67 19.86
CA PRO A 636 29.15 31.73 18.87
C PRO A 636 28.02 32.73 19.12
N ALA A 637 28.36 34.02 19.15
CA ALA A 637 27.42 35.11 19.33
C ALA A 637 26.51 35.23 18.09
N GLY A 638 25.39 34.49 18.10
CA GLY A 638 24.37 34.58 17.08
C GLY A 638 23.19 33.69 17.47
N GLY A 639 22.04 34.29 17.76
CA GLY A 639 20.82 33.58 18.15
C GLY A 639 20.23 32.68 17.07
N CYS A 640 20.91 32.53 15.92
CA CYS A 640 20.50 31.73 14.78
C CYS A 640 21.69 31.08 14.05
N ALA A 641 21.42 30.01 13.33
CA ALA A 641 22.31 29.43 12.32
C ALA A 641 21.55 29.23 10.99
N VAL A 642 22.25 29.37 9.87
CA VAL A 642 21.69 29.20 8.54
C VAL A 642 22.53 28.24 7.72
N THR A 643 21.89 27.22 7.13
CA THR A 643 22.48 26.39 6.09
C THR A 643 21.87 26.77 4.75
N TYR A 644 22.71 26.96 3.74
CA TYR A 644 22.30 27.31 2.38
C TYR A 644 22.80 26.27 1.40
N THR A 645 21.93 25.79 0.52
CA THR A 645 22.30 24.99 -0.64
C THR A 645 21.67 25.57 -1.90
N SER A 646 22.36 25.43 -3.03
CA SER A 646 21.84 25.82 -4.34
C SER A 646 21.83 24.63 -5.30
N ASN A 647 20.87 24.63 -6.21
CA ASN A 647 20.88 23.79 -7.39
C ASN A 647 20.76 24.68 -8.63
N ASP A 648 21.83 24.72 -9.40
CA ASP A 648 22.07 25.70 -10.46
C ASP A 648 21.79 25.10 -11.84
N TRP A 649 21.23 25.93 -12.73
CA TRP A 649 21.13 25.67 -14.17
C TRP A 649 21.43 26.96 -14.94
N SER A 650 21.60 26.85 -16.27
CA SER A 650 21.96 27.94 -17.20
C SER A 650 22.01 29.37 -16.61
N ASN A 651 20.87 30.06 -16.51
CA ASN A 651 20.74 31.41 -15.97
C ASN A 651 19.82 31.49 -14.75
N GLY A 652 19.63 30.36 -14.04
CA GLY A 652 18.73 30.28 -12.89
C GLY A 652 19.12 29.20 -11.90
N PHE A 653 18.59 29.30 -10.69
CA PHE A 653 18.87 28.36 -9.61
C PHE A 653 17.73 28.31 -8.62
N SER A 654 17.65 27.18 -7.90
CA SER A 654 16.84 27.06 -6.70
C SER A 654 17.75 27.16 -5.49
N GLY A 655 17.46 28.08 -4.57
CA GLY A 655 18.13 28.19 -3.28
C GLY A 655 17.27 27.61 -2.16
N ASN A 656 17.86 26.78 -1.31
CA ASN A 656 17.22 26.26 -0.10
C ASN A 656 17.96 26.79 1.14
N LEU A 657 17.19 27.22 2.13
CA LEU A 657 17.68 27.78 3.38
C LEU A 657 17.04 27.04 4.56
N THR A 658 17.85 26.55 5.49
CA THR A 658 17.40 26.10 6.80
C THR A 658 17.89 27.08 7.84
N VAL A 659 16.95 27.72 8.54
CA VAL A 659 17.21 28.71 9.59
C VAL A 659 16.89 28.09 10.94
N ALA A 660 17.93 27.82 11.73
CA ALA A 660 17.82 27.24 13.07
C ALA A 660 17.84 28.33 14.15
N ASN A 661 16.95 28.21 15.14
CA ASN A 661 16.97 29.02 16.35
C ASN A 661 17.96 28.41 17.35
N THR A 662 19.15 29.01 17.44
CA THR A 662 20.19 28.59 18.38
C THR A 662 20.16 29.42 19.67
N SER A 663 19.17 30.29 19.84
CA SER A 663 18.97 31.08 21.05
C SER A 663 18.23 30.28 22.14
N ALA A 664 18.23 30.79 23.36
CA ALA A 664 17.49 30.21 24.48
C ALA A 664 16.00 30.58 24.51
N ALA A 665 15.52 31.43 23.59
CA ALA A 665 14.14 31.92 23.57
C ALA A 665 13.40 31.50 22.29
N THR A 666 12.12 31.17 22.42
CA THR A 666 11.24 30.89 21.27
C THR A 666 11.06 32.15 20.42
N TRP A 667 11.23 32.04 19.11
CA TRP A 667 10.80 33.08 18.18
C TRP A 667 9.29 33.00 18.04
N SER A 668 8.57 34.10 18.27
CA SER A 668 7.13 34.22 18.00
C SER A 668 6.83 34.75 16.59
N SER A 669 7.85 35.32 15.95
CA SER A 669 7.91 35.69 14.53
C SER A 669 9.38 35.78 14.12
N TRP A 670 9.66 35.71 12.82
CA TRP A 670 11.02 35.85 12.32
C TRP A 670 11.06 36.59 10.98
N ARG A 671 12.10 37.42 10.85
CA ARG A 671 12.48 38.11 9.63
C ARG A 671 13.94 37.77 9.32
N LEU A 672 14.16 36.98 8.28
CA LEU A 672 15.47 36.68 7.73
C LEU A 672 15.88 37.77 6.75
N THR A 673 17.12 38.24 6.83
CA THR A 673 17.74 39.10 5.82
C THR A 673 19.05 38.48 5.36
N PHE A 674 19.34 38.57 4.05
CA PHE A 674 20.62 38.20 3.46
C PHE A 674 20.87 38.99 2.18
N ARG A 675 22.07 38.90 1.62
CA ARG A 675 22.44 39.63 0.41
C ARG A 675 23.03 38.74 -0.65
N PHE A 676 22.58 38.91 -1.89
CA PHE A 676 23.24 38.38 -3.07
C PHE A 676 24.46 39.22 -3.44
N THR A 677 25.51 38.59 -3.96
CA THR A 677 26.81 39.23 -4.18
C THR A 677 27.19 39.37 -5.65
N ALA A 678 26.43 38.76 -6.57
CA ALA A 678 26.72 38.76 -8.01
C ALA A 678 25.47 39.02 -8.88
N GLY A 679 24.58 39.91 -8.41
CA GLY A 679 23.44 40.38 -9.20
C GLY A 679 22.28 39.39 -9.34
N GLN A 680 22.21 38.36 -8.50
CA GLN A 680 21.10 37.40 -8.53
C GLN A 680 19.75 38.05 -8.21
N GLN A 681 18.66 37.58 -8.83
CA GLN A 681 17.30 38.11 -8.68
C GLN A 681 16.28 37.01 -8.38
N ILE A 682 15.52 37.13 -7.29
CA ILE A 682 14.45 36.20 -6.91
C ILE A 682 13.25 36.39 -7.84
N SER A 683 12.76 35.28 -8.40
CA SER A 683 11.53 35.25 -9.20
C SER A 683 10.32 34.80 -8.39
N GLN A 684 10.50 33.82 -7.50
CA GLN A 684 9.46 33.31 -6.61
C GLN A 684 10.08 32.63 -5.39
N GLY A 685 9.38 32.62 -4.27
CA GLY A 685 9.78 31.91 -3.05
C GLY A 685 8.61 31.21 -2.38
N TRP A 686 8.91 30.26 -1.51
CA TRP A 686 7.94 29.48 -0.74
C TRP A 686 8.38 29.33 0.72
N SER A 687 7.42 28.99 1.58
CA SER A 687 7.61 28.88 3.03
C SER A 687 8.10 30.17 3.71
N GLY A 688 7.87 31.31 3.07
CA GLY A 688 8.17 32.65 3.55
C GLY A 688 7.74 33.70 2.52
N LYS A 689 7.55 34.93 2.96
CA LYS A 689 7.21 36.07 2.10
C LYS A 689 8.48 36.80 1.71
N PHE A 690 8.89 36.67 0.46
CA PHE A 690 10.13 37.23 -0.07
C PHE A 690 9.93 38.63 -0.63
N SER A 691 10.88 39.50 -0.35
CA SER A 691 11.03 40.81 -0.98
C SER A 691 12.51 41.08 -1.23
N GLN A 692 12.85 41.62 -2.40
CA GLN A 692 14.22 41.94 -2.77
C GLN A 692 14.31 43.41 -3.21
N SER A 693 15.32 44.12 -2.71
CA SER A 693 15.70 45.46 -3.16
C SER A 693 17.19 45.50 -3.49
N GLY A 694 17.52 45.64 -4.77
CA GLY A 694 18.89 45.51 -5.25
C GLY A 694 19.49 44.14 -4.86
N ALA A 695 20.56 44.19 -4.06
CA ALA A 695 21.24 42.98 -3.57
C ALA A 695 20.62 42.39 -2.28
N GLU A 696 19.75 43.11 -1.59
CA GLU A 696 19.24 42.72 -0.28
C GLU A 696 17.91 41.97 -0.38
N VAL A 697 17.83 40.81 0.27
CA VAL A 697 16.65 39.96 0.35
C VAL A 697 16.14 39.98 1.78
N THR A 698 14.85 40.22 1.94
CA THR A 698 14.09 40.06 3.18
C THR A 698 13.08 38.93 3.01
N VAL A 699 13.03 38.04 3.99
CA VAL A 699 12.03 36.97 4.10
C VAL A 699 11.35 37.07 5.45
N THR A 700 10.03 37.22 5.48
CA THR A 700 9.25 37.12 6.73
C THR A 700 8.50 35.80 6.80
N ASN A 701 8.25 35.33 8.02
CA ASN A 701 7.47 34.12 8.24
C ASN A 701 6.07 34.16 7.61
N GLU A 702 5.56 32.99 7.26
CA GLU A 702 4.14 32.77 7.02
C GLU A 702 3.39 32.63 8.35
N SER A 703 2.06 32.65 8.31
CA SER A 703 1.23 32.50 9.52
C SER A 703 1.47 31.18 10.26
N TRP A 704 1.81 30.12 9.54
CA TRP A 704 1.95 28.75 10.07
C TRP A 704 3.37 28.40 10.55
N ASN A 705 4.40 29.17 10.19
CA ASN A 705 5.80 28.92 10.63
C ASN A 705 6.41 30.06 11.46
N ALA A 706 5.59 30.94 12.02
CA ALA A 706 6.04 32.06 12.84
C ALA A 706 6.81 31.63 14.11
N VAL A 707 6.38 30.51 14.71
CA VAL A 707 6.88 30.04 16.01
C VAL A 707 8.02 29.04 15.83
N VAL A 708 9.21 29.38 16.34
CA VAL A 708 10.40 28.50 16.29
C VAL A 708 11.00 28.40 17.69
N ALA A 709 10.82 27.24 18.34
CA ALA A 709 11.36 26.97 19.68
C ALA A 709 12.91 26.94 19.69
N PRO A 710 13.57 27.13 20.85
CA PRO A 710 15.00 26.87 21.02
C PRO A 710 15.40 25.50 20.47
N GLY A 711 16.42 25.45 19.61
CA GLY A 711 16.87 24.22 18.94
C GLY A 711 16.03 23.81 17.71
N GLY A 712 14.89 24.45 17.46
CA GLY A 712 14.06 24.23 16.28
C GLY A 712 14.59 24.94 15.02
N SER A 713 14.01 24.63 13.86
CA SER A 713 14.39 25.25 12.58
C SER A 713 13.22 25.40 11.63
N VAL A 714 13.33 26.35 10.71
CA VAL A 714 12.42 26.52 9.56
C VAL A 714 13.19 26.37 8.25
N SER A 715 12.55 25.72 7.27
CA SER A 715 13.12 25.57 5.93
C SER A 715 12.31 26.36 4.91
N LEU A 716 13.00 27.13 4.09
CA LEU A 716 12.43 27.98 3.05
C LEU A 716 13.24 27.88 1.77
N GLY A 717 12.63 28.18 0.63
CA GLY A 717 13.30 28.10 -0.65
C GLY A 717 12.78 29.12 -1.65
N PHE A 718 13.56 29.32 -2.71
CA PHE A 718 13.25 30.25 -3.77
C PHE A 718 13.85 29.83 -5.10
N ASN A 719 13.25 30.29 -6.20
CA ASN A 719 13.88 30.30 -7.51
C ASN A 719 14.40 31.72 -7.80
N ALA A 720 15.59 31.80 -8.39
CA ALA A 720 16.23 33.06 -8.76
C ALA A 720 17.00 32.92 -10.08
N SER A 721 17.32 34.05 -10.70
CA SER A 721 18.17 34.15 -11.89
C SER A 721 19.53 34.75 -11.56
N HIS A 722 20.54 34.47 -12.40
CA HIS A 722 21.85 35.10 -12.36
C HIS A 722 22.39 35.32 -13.79
N THR A 723 23.25 36.32 -13.98
CA THR A 723 23.81 36.69 -15.30
C THR A 723 25.28 36.26 -15.48
N GLY A 724 25.86 35.60 -14.48
CA GLY A 724 27.27 35.18 -14.44
C GLY A 724 27.50 34.11 -13.39
N ALA A 725 28.56 34.21 -12.59
CA ALA A 725 28.78 33.30 -11.46
C ALA A 725 27.65 33.41 -10.42
N ASN A 726 27.30 32.30 -9.77
CA ASN A 726 26.31 32.25 -8.69
C ASN A 726 26.96 31.93 -7.32
N PRO A 727 27.67 32.88 -6.69
CA PRO A 727 28.19 32.70 -5.33
C PRO A 727 27.06 32.63 -4.31
N ALA A 728 27.28 31.86 -3.24
CA ALA A 728 26.36 31.77 -2.11
C ALA A 728 26.07 33.17 -1.50
N PRO A 729 24.85 33.41 -1.00
CA PRO A 729 24.52 34.67 -0.33
C PRO A 729 25.32 34.87 0.96
N ALA A 730 25.43 36.12 1.38
CA ALA A 730 26.16 36.51 2.58
C ALA A 730 25.30 37.37 3.53
N GLY A 731 25.78 37.53 4.77
CA GLY A 731 25.19 38.45 5.75
C GLY A 731 23.84 38.01 6.29
N PHE A 732 23.65 36.71 6.52
CA PHE A 732 22.42 36.17 7.11
C PHE A 732 22.18 36.74 8.51
N ALA A 733 21.00 37.29 8.75
CA ALA A 733 20.55 37.73 10.06
C ALA A 733 19.06 37.45 10.27
N VAL A 734 18.66 37.03 11.47
CA VAL A 734 17.26 36.86 11.87
C VAL A 734 16.91 37.91 12.92
N ASN A 735 15.84 38.67 12.68
CA ASN A 735 15.38 39.74 13.57
C ASN A 735 16.50 40.74 13.93
N GLY A 736 17.40 41.01 12.98
CA GLY A 736 18.56 41.89 13.15
C GLY A 736 19.77 41.24 13.85
N THR A 737 19.68 39.98 14.28
CA THR A 737 20.80 39.24 14.89
C THR A 737 21.51 38.41 13.84
N ALA A 738 22.84 38.57 13.71
CA ALA A 738 23.63 37.80 12.74
C ALA A 738 23.58 36.30 13.03
N CYS A 739 23.48 35.49 11.97
CA CYS A 739 23.45 34.04 12.04
C CYS A 739 24.80 33.43 11.67
N ALA A 740 25.16 32.32 12.30
CA ALA A 740 26.28 31.50 11.85
C ALA A 740 25.91 30.77 10.55
N VAL A 741 26.77 30.83 9.53
CA VAL A 741 26.59 30.03 8.31
C VAL A 741 27.20 28.64 8.55
N ARG A 742 26.45 27.58 8.21
CA ARG A 742 26.85 26.18 8.38
C ARG A 742 26.92 25.45 7.07
#